data_AF-A0AAW2R8W9-F1
#
_entry.id   AF-A0AAW2R8W9-F1
#
_cell.length_a   1.000
_cell.length_b   1.000
_cell.length_c   1.000
_cell.angle_alpha   90.00
_cell.angle_beta   90.00
_cell.angle_gamma   90.00
#
_symmetry.space_group_name_H-M   'P 1'
#
loop_
_entity.id
_entity.type
_entity.pdbx_description
1 polymer ?
#
loop_
_entity_poly.entity_id
_entity_poly.type
_entity_poly.pdbx_seq_one_letter_code
_entity_poly.pdbx_strand_id
1 'polypeptide(L)'
;MILKRWICICICVCVVIIGLINVYGVEGLPNRILLDTDVDTDDFFALLYILKLNRSEFDLQAVTINTNGWSNAGHAVNHLYDVLYMMGRDDIVVGVGGEGGILEDGTILPNVGGYHPIIEQGNSTAGYCRYRQAIPVGFGGKLDIDTNFGVRKSFLPQGSRRYTPLRQPTAQQVMIDKISGGPITVFIIGSNTNFGIFLMSNPHLKRNVEHIYIMGGGVRSRNPTGCCPKNSTSSCQPGQCGDRGNIFTDYTSNPYAEFNIFGDPFAAYQVIHSGIPVTLVPLDATNTIPISSNFTRNLRRISTPMRHMQSYFMWDSFLSGVATSIMLKSNNSNGENEFAEMEYMNITVVTSNEPYGISDGSNPFFDGLKKPKFNLKRNGVHSGHVQMDLRDPFCIVKNGKGRCKDGYTAEVSGQEGLRALVAVRAKPNSDRSSPLNREYFRSFLDVINSQEHTGKFNFTTEFPHYKEVLYKPDFKGRELGKNVVFDMDMSAGDFLALFYLLKLPVEVINLKAILVTPTGWANAATIDVVYDLLHMMGRDDIPVGLGDVFALNQSDLIFPAVGDCKYSRAIPYGSGGFLDSDTLYGLARDLPRSPGAENSVEFGAPRDTDHPELRQPLALEIWESVITSLESGSKDIFIVGGHISSRKTDKGNVINIPSNEYAELKYAFALKTAPAEAYSQISTYGYILGEILGAVILAGDSLVLKTTYGVRKVQVLATGMESEDGQINIDENKGSSVKVLEHVDPLAYYDTFANQLGEEKQSAVIGSFDEQRRMWSVPRI
;
A
#
# COMPACT_ATOMS: atom_id res chain seq x y z
N MET A 1 49.74 58.75 27.62
CA MET A 1 48.60 58.15 28.34
C MET A 1 47.45 57.76 27.41
N ILE A 2 46.96 58.67 26.55
CA ILE A 2 45.82 58.46 25.64
C ILE A 2 45.97 57.21 24.74
N LEU A 3 47.15 56.99 24.14
CA LEU A 3 47.39 55.85 23.24
C LEU A 3 47.17 54.47 23.90
N LYS A 4 47.59 54.29 25.16
CA LYS A 4 47.33 53.04 25.91
C LYS A 4 45.83 52.80 26.12
N ARG A 5 45.04 53.87 26.31
CA ARG A 5 43.59 53.80 26.51
C ARG A 5 42.88 53.34 25.24
N TRP A 6 43.28 53.84 24.08
CA TRP A 6 42.79 53.39 22.77
C TRP A 6 43.16 51.93 22.48
N ILE A 7 44.39 51.52 22.75
CA ILE A 7 44.82 50.11 22.57
C ILE A 7 43.98 49.17 23.43
N CYS A 8 43.74 49.50 24.72
CA CYS A 8 42.86 48.70 25.57
C CYS A 8 41.42 48.65 25.05
N ILE A 9 40.86 49.76 24.56
CA ILE A 9 39.51 49.79 23.98
C ILE A 9 39.44 48.89 22.73
N CYS A 10 40.39 48.98 21.81
CA CYS A 10 40.43 48.11 20.64
C CYS A 10 40.55 46.63 21.00
N ILE A 11 41.39 46.28 21.99
CA ILE A 11 41.51 44.90 22.47
C ILE A 11 40.18 44.43 23.09
N CYS A 12 39.52 45.23 23.93
CA CYS A 12 38.22 44.88 24.50
C CYS A 12 37.14 44.71 23.43
N VAL A 13 37.10 45.58 22.41
CA VAL A 13 36.17 45.46 21.29
C VAL A 13 36.46 44.20 20.47
N CYS A 14 37.72 43.89 20.16
CA CYS A 14 38.08 42.64 19.48
C CYS A 14 37.71 41.40 20.31
N VAL A 15 37.93 41.41 21.63
CA VAL A 15 37.54 40.29 22.51
C VAL A 15 36.03 40.14 22.60
N VAL A 16 35.26 41.24 22.61
CA VAL A 16 33.79 41.19 22.57
C VAL A 16 33.28 40.72 21.20
N ILE A 17 33.91 41.12 20.09
CA ILE A 17 33.56 40.64 18.74
C ILE A 17 33.91 39.16 18.57
N ILE A 18 35.09 38.71 19.01
CA ILE A 18 35.47 37.28 19.01
C ILE A 18 34.58 36.48 19.97
N GLY A 19 34.20 37.06 21.11
CA GLY A 19 33.22 36.49 22.02
C GLY A 19 31.84 36.35 21.38
N LEU A 20 31.36 37.36 20.65
CA LEU A 20 30.11 37.31 19.91
C LEU A 20 30.18 36.31 18.74
N ILE A 21 31.29 36.20 18.03
CA ILE A 21 31.49 35.21 16.95
C ILE A 21 31.55 33.77 17.52
N ASN A 22 32.07 33.57 18.74
CA ASN A 22 32.05 32.26 19.41
C ASN A 22 30.72 31.95 20.12
N VAL A 23 29.92 32.97 20.48
CA VAL A 23 28.56 32.78 21.01
C VAL A 23 27.54 32.56 19.88
N TYR A 24 27.76 33.18 18.71
CA TYR A 24 27.16 32.79 17.44
C TYR A 24 28.08 31.80 16.71
N GLY A 25 28.41 30.69 17.37
CA GLY A 25 28.85 29.50 16.65
C GLY A 25 27.81 29.20 15.58
N VAL A 26 28.23 29.14 14.32
CA VAL A 26 27.34 28.79 13.21
C VAL A 26 27.10 27.28 13.29
N GLU A 27 26.15 26.90 14.15
CA GLU A 27 25.42 25.65 13.98
C GLU A 27 24.83 25.69 12.56
N GLY A 28 25.30 24.80 11.70
CA GLY A 28 24.77 24.69 10.35
C GLY A 28 23.30 24.36 10.40
N LEU A 29 22.52 24.88 9.45
CA LEU A 29 21.12 24.45 9.31
C LEU A 29 21.09 22.93 9.11
N PRO A 30 20.15 22.20 9.74
CA PRO A 30 20.06 20.76 9.62
C PRO A 30 19.85 20.36 8.16
N ASN A 31 20.41 19.21 7.77
CA ASN A 31 20.24 18.67 6.44
C ASN A 31 18.76 18.32 6.22
N ARG A 32 18.10 19.06 5.32
CA ARG A 32 16.69 18.84 5.00
C ARG A 32 16.55 17.56 4.18
N ILE A 33 15.65 16.67 4.58
CA ILE A 33 15.36 15.40 3.91
C ILE A 33 13.91 15.35 3.46
N LEU A 34 13.70 14.87 2.24
CA LEU A 34 12.43 14.32 1.75
C LEU A 34 12.61 12.83 1.48
N LEU A 35 11.69 12.00 1.95
CA LEU A 35 11.70 10.55 1.76
C LEU A 35 10.58 10.13 0.79
N ASP A 36 10.89 9.38 -0.26
CA ASP A 36 9.94 8.76 -1.18
C ASP A 36 10.00 7.23 -1.00
N THR A 37 8.87 6.61 -0.64
CA THR A 37 8.79 5.27 0.00
C THR A 37 7.55 4.51 -0.49
N ASP A 38 7.58 3.18 -0.57
CA ASP A 38 6.39 2.37 -0.83
C ASP A 38 5.86 1.63 0.40
N VAL A 39 6.37 1.95 1.59
CA VAL A 39 5.79 1.62 2.91
C VAL A 39 5.62 0.11 3.14
N ASP A 40 6.57 -0.68 2.67
CA ASP A 40 6.80 -2.04 3.15
C ASP A 40 7.50 -1.99 4.54
N THR A 41 8.00 -3.13 4.97
CA THR A 41 8.37 -3.40 6.34
C THR A 41 9.79 -2.96 6.66
N ASP A 42 10.66 -2.89 5.65
CA ASP A 42 11.97 -2.27 5.78
C ASP A 42 11.98 -0.76 5.55
N ASP A 43 11.02 -0.19 4.80
CA ASP A 43 10.71 1.24 4.87
C ASP A 43 10.36 1.67 6.30
N PHE A 44 9.55 0.87 7.02
CA PHE A 44 9.21 1.14 8.42
C PHE A 44 10.46 1.25 9.31
N PHE A 45 11.45 0.36 9.12
CA PHE A 45 12.72 0.46 9.83
C PHE A 45 13.58 1.64 9.38
N ALA A 46 13.57 1.98 8.09
CA ALA A 46 14.27 3.15 7.56
C ALA A 46 13.70 4.44 8.13
N LEU A 47 12.38 4.58 8.12
CA LEU A 47 11.65 5.70 8.69
C LEU A 47 11.87 5.81 10.21
N LEU A 48 11.78 4.72 10.97
CA LEU A 48 12.09 4.73 12.40
C LEU A 48 13.53 5.18 12.69
N TYR A 49 14.49 4.73 11.88
CA TYR A 49 15.89 5.16 11.99
C TYR A 49 16.01 6.67 11.73
N ILE A 50 15.45 7.17 10.62
CA ILE A 50 15.49 8.60 10.27
C ILE A 50 14.82 9.47 11.34
N LEU A 51 13.66 9.06 11.88
CA LEU A 51 12.92 9.79 12.92
C LEU A 51 13.66 9.84 14.27
N LYS A 52 14.63 8.95 14.49
CA LYS A 52 15.49 8.84 15.68
C LYS A 52 16.84 9.56 15.55
N LEU A 53 17.22 10.04 14.36
CA LEU A 53 18.46 10.82 14.16
C LEU A 53 18.45 12.16 14.91
N ASN A 54 19.64 12.71 15.14
CA ASN A 54 19.80 14.04 15.75
C ASN A 54 19.10 15.11 14.90
N ARG A 55 18.05 15.72 15.46
CA ARG A 55 17.23 16.74 14.76
C ARG A 55 17.97 18.05 14.49
N SER A 56 19.11 18.28 15.14
CA SER A 56 19.99 19.42 14.86
C SER A 56 20.89 19.18 13.63
N GLU A 57 21.05 17.92 13.22
CA GLU A 57 21.83 17.51 12.05
C GLU A 57 20.95 17.13 10.86
N PHE A 58 19.74 16.61 11.11
CA PHE A 58 18.84 16.04 10.12
C PHE A 58 17.39 16.48 10.35
N ASP A 59 16.77 17.08 9.34
CA ASP A 59 15.37 17.51 9.36
C ASP A 59 14.57 16.80 8.25
N LEU A 60 13.95 15.67 8.61
CA LEU A 60 12.93 15.04 7.76
C LEU A 60 11.70 15.94 7.71
N GLN A 61 11.44 16.56 6.56
CA GLN A 61 10.38 17.55 6.37
C GLN A 61 9.10 17.01 5.73
N ALA A 62 9.24 15.94 4.95
CA ALA A 62 8.14 15.29 4.25
C ALA A 62 8.45 13.84 3.92
N VAL A 63 7.38 13.07 3.77
CA VAL A 63 7.39 11.71 3.24
C VAL A 63 6.37 11.66 2.09
N THR A 64 6.75 11.09 0.95
CA THR A 64 5.84 10.82 -0.18
C THR A 64 5.74 9.33 -0.38
N ILE A 65 4.52 8.85 -0.61
CA ILE A 65 4.22 7.44 -0.82
C ILE A 65 4.13 7.19 -2.32
N ASN A 66 4.93 6.25 -2.81
CA ASN A 66 4.76 5.66 -4.11
C ASN A 66 3.99 4.35 -3.96
N THR A 67 2.82 4.25 -4.59
CA THR A 67 1.94 3.08 -4.49
C THR A 67 2.13 2.11 -5.66
N ASN A 68 3.01 2.46 -6.61
CA ASN A 68 3.52 1.58 -7.66
C ASN A 68 4.62 0.65 -7.11
N GLY A 69 4.28 -0.10 -6.06
CA GLY A 69 5.18 -0.93 -5.27
C GLY A 69 4.40 -1.90 -4.38
N TRP A 70 4.93 -2.22 -3.21
CA TRP A 70 4.47 -3.29 -2.34
C TRP A 70 3.24 -2.98 -1.49
N SER A 71 2.90 -1.71 -1.22
CA SER A 71 1.67 -1.34 -0.49
C SER A 71 0.52 -0.84 -1.40
N ASN A 72 -0.68 -0.72 -0.83
CA ASN A 72 -1.80 0.03 -1.40
C ASN A 72 -2.02 1.36 -0.65
N ALA A 73 -2.48 2.36 -1.39
CA ALA A 73 -2.50 3.77 -0.98
C ALA A 73 -3.18 4.03 0.37
N GLY A 74 -4.36 3.45 0.57
CA GLY A 74 -5.19 3.66 1.76
C GLY A 74 -4.56 3.11 3.04
N HIS A 75 -3.92 1.95 2.92
CA HIS A 75 -3.21 1.31 4.03
C HIS A 75 -1.91 2.05 4.34
N ALA A 76 -1.10 2.35 3.33
CA ALA A 76 0.17 3.06 3.46
C ALA A 76 0.04 4.44 4.13
N VAL A 77 -0.91 5.28 3.68
CA VAL A 77 -1.16 6.62 4.27
C VAL A 77 -1.49 6.52 5.76
N ASN A 78 -2.37 5.60 6.11
CA ASN A 78 -2.83 5.45 7.49
C ASN A 78 -1.77 4.80 8.38
N HIS A 79 -0.98 3.85 7.85
CA HIS A 79 0.18 3.27 8.53
C HIS A 79 1.20 4.36 8.86
N LEU A 80 1.60 5.16 7.86
CA LEU A 80 2.56 6.25 8.02
C LEU A 80 2.10 7.31 9.03
N TYR A 81 0.81 7.68 9.06
CA TYR A 81 0.28 8.57 10.09
C TYR A 81 0.38 8.00 11.50
N ASP A 82 0.19 6.68 11.69
CA ASP A 82 0.34 6.04 13.00
C ASP A 82 1.81 6.04 13.47
N VAL A 83 2.77 5.79 12.55
CA VAL A 83 4.22 5.89 12.86
C VAL A 83 4.64 7.32 13.21
N LEU A 84 4.18 8.31 12.43
CA LEU A 84 4.49 9.73 12.69
C LEU A 84 3.88 10.21 14.01
N TYR A 85 2.63 9.82 14.30
CA TYR A 85 2.00 10.13 15.58
C TYR A 85 2.75 9.51 16.76
N MET A 86 3.13 8.22 16.63
CA MET A 86 3.93 7.49 17.61
C MET A 86 5.27 8.18 17.91
N MET A 87 5.97 8.63 16.86
CA MET A 87 7.25 9.33 16.97
C MET A 87 7.12 10.82 17.32
N GLY A 88 5.89 11.32 17.52
CA GLY A 88 5.63 12.71 17.85
C GLY A 88 5.98 13.69 16.73
N ARG A 89 5.91 13.24 15.48
CA ARG A 89 6.27 13.99 14.26
C ARG A 89 5.08 14.25 13.34
N ASP A 90 3.96 14.67 13.93
CA ASP A 90 2.76 15.10 13.20
C ASP A 90 2.99 16.34 12.31
N ASP A 91 4.11 17.03 12.47
CA ASP A 91 4.58 18.14 11.63
C ASP A 91 5.06 17.71 10.24
N ILE A 92 5.44 16.43 10.07
CA ILE A 92 5.91 15.90 8.78
C ILE A 92 4.73 15.79 7.82
N VAL A 93 4.84 16.45 6.68
CA VAL A 93 3.81 16.42 5.63
C VAL A 93 3.88 15.09 4.87
N VAL A 94 2.74 14.47 4.62
CA VAL A 94 2.64 13.21 3.87
C VAL A 94 1.93 13.46 2.55
N GLY A 95 2.55 13.05 1.44
CA GLY A 95 1.92 12.97 0.12
C GLY A 95 1.69 11.52 -0.29
N VAL A 96 0.62 11.24 -1.04
CA VAL A 96 0.39 9.92 -1.69
C VAL A 96 0.36 10.11 -3.21
N GLY A 97 0.09 9.06 -4.00
CA GLY A 97 -0.11 9.16 -5.45
C GLY A 97 -1.05 10.31 -5.88
N GLY A 98 -1.02 10.62 -7.17
CA GLY A 98 -1.72 11.77 -7.73
C GLY A 98 -2.73 11.38 -8.81
N GLU A 99 -3.93 11.95 -8.71
CA GLU A 99 -5.11 11.72 -9.58
C GLU A 99 -4.96 12.20 -11.04
N GLY A 100 -3.94 13.00 -11.32
CA GLY A 100 -3.67 13.51 -12.67
C GLY A 100 -3.21 12.41 -13.63
N GLY A 101 -3.48 12.61 -14.92
CA GLY A 101 -3.04 11.72 -15.99
C GLY A 101 -1.91 12.24 -16.87
N ILE A 102 -1.33 11.35 -17.68
CA ILE A 102 -0.39 11.68 -18.76
C ILE A 102 -1.11 11.49 -20.10
N LEU A 103 -1.20 12.56 -20.88
CA LEU A 103 -1.87 12.55 -22.19
C LEU A 103 -1.09 11.72 -23.23
N GLU A 104 -1.75 11.37 -24.34
CA GLU A 104 -1.15 10.59 -25.45
C GLU A 104 0.11 11.23 -26.05
N ASP A 105 0.23 12.57 -26.02
CA ASP A 105 1.41 13.30 -26.50
C ASP A 105 2.56 13.37 -25.48
N GLY A 106 2.35 12.84 -24.27
CA GLY A 106 3.28 12.91 -23.14
C GLY A 106 3.17 14.19 -22.31
N THR A 107 2.12 15.00 -22.47
CA THR A 107 1.84 16.10 -21.55
C THR A 107 1.44 15.53 -20.18
N ILE A 108 2.26 15.81 -19.16
CA ILE A 108 1.98 15.48 -17.76
C ILE A 108 1.04 16.57 -17.22
N LEU A 109 -0.14 16.17 -16.73
CA LEU A 109 -1.09 17.09 -16.10
C LEU A 109 -0.68 17.45 -14.66
N PRO A 110 -1.28 18.49 -14.05
CA PRO A 110 -1.11 18.74 -12.62
C PRO A 110 -1.56 17.54 -11.78
N ASN A 111 -0.95 17.37 -10.60
CA ASN A 111 -1.29 16.31 -9.64
C ASN A 111 -1.17 14.86 -10.17
N VAL A 112 -0.33 14.58 -11.17
CA VAL A 112 0.00 13.19 -11.59
C VAL A 112 0.93 12.55 -10.56
N GLY A 113 0.73 11.31 -10.14
CA GLY A 113 1.66 10.64 -9.22
C GLY A 113 1.71 9.11 -9.33
N GLY A 114 2.51 8.49 -8.44
CA GLY A 114 2.87 7.07 -8.45
C GLY A 114 1.77 6.09 -8.04
N TYR A 115 0.64 6.12 -8.74
CA TYR A 115 -0.35 5.04 -8.77
C TYR A 115 -0.02 3.98 -9.83
N HIS A 116 0.68 4.40 -10.89
CA HIS A 116 1.07 3.61 -12.05
C HIS A 116 2.48 4.02 -12.50
N PRO A 117 3.25 3.14 -13.16
CA PRO A 117 4.48 3.56 -13.81
C PRO A 117 4.19 4.54 -14.96
N ILE A 118 5.14 5.43 -15.25
CA ILE A 118 5.01 6.46 -16.30
C ILE A 118 4.62 5.86 -17.66
N ILE A 119 5.01 4.61 -17.95
CA ILE A 119 4.69 3.92 -19.21
C ILE A 119 3.22 3.43 -19.30
N GLU A 120 2.58 3.10 -18.19
CA GLU A 120 1.18 2.67 -18.14
C GLU A 120 0.21 3.82 -17.87
N GLN A 121 0.71 4.95 -17.35
CA GLN A 121 -0.13 6.07 -16.95
C GLN A 121 -0.84 6.73 -18.15
N GLY A 122 -2.18 6.62 -18.13
CA GLY A 122 -3.11 7.25 -19.06
C GLY A 122 -3.72 8.53 -18.49
N ASN A 123 -4.95 8.85 -18.90
CA ASN A 123 -5.68 10.04 -18.44
C ASN A 123 -6.36 9.90 -17.07
N SER A 124 -6.16 8.77 -16.37
CA SER A 124 -6.76 8.47 -15.07
C SER A 124 -5.84 7.55 -14.25
N THR A 125 -6.22 7.26 -13.01
CA THR A 125 -5.55 6.26 -12.16
C THR A 125 -6.11 4.83 -12.34
N ALA A 126 -6.99 4.58 -13.31
CA ALA A 126 -7.35 3.23 -13.74
C ALA A 126 -6.40 2.81 -14.86
N GLY A 127 -5.92 1.56 -14.85
CA GLY A 127 -4.85 1.14 -15.75
C GLY A 127 -4.31 -0.25 -15.47
N TYR A 128 -3.48 -0.71 -16.40
CA TYR A 128 -2.76 -1.99 -16.32
C TYR A 128 -1.74 -1.98 -15.16
N CYS A 129 -1.13 -3.13 -14.92
CA CYS A 129 -0.28 -3.39 -13.76
C CYS A 129 1.01 -4.13 -14.13
N ARG A 130 1.46 -4.06 -15.39
CA ARG A 130 2.56 -4.84 -16.01
C ARG A 130 3.68 -5.22 -15.05
N TYR A 131 4.31 -4.24 -14.42
CA TYR A 131 5.43 -4.48 -13.49
C TYR A 131 4.96 -4.91 -12.09
N ARG A 132 3.81 -4.39 -11.62
CA ARG A 132 3.17 -4.79 -10.36
C ARG A 132 2.69 -6.25 -10.37
N GLN A 133 2.48 -6.89 -11.53
CA GLN A 133 2.22 -8.34 -11.63
C GLN A 133 3.32 -9.18 -10.96
N ALA A 134 4.56 -8.67 -10.87
CA ALA A 134 5.64 -9.38 -10.21
C ALA A 134 5.53 -9.38 -8.67
N ILE A 135 4.60 -8.62 -8.09
CA ILE A 135 4.39 -8.50 -6.65
C ILE A 135 3.22 -9.41 -6.23
N PRO A 136 3.40 -10.35 -5.27
CA PRO A 136 2.30 -11.19 -4.79
C PRO A 136 1.18 -10.34 -4.18
N VAL A 137 -0.08 -10.70 -4.46
CA VAL A 137 -1.25 -9.93 -3.98
C VAL A 137 -1.75 -10.43 -2.62
N GLY A 138 -1.81 -11.75 -2.47
CA GLY A 138 -2.26 -12.42 -1.25
C GLY A 138 -1.11 -12.67 -0.27
N PHE A 139 -1.06 -13.89 0.27
CA PHE A 139 -0.07 -14.30 1.26
C PHE A 139 1.39 -14.08 0.79
N GLY A 140 2.22 -13.52 1.66
CA GLY A 140 3.61 -13.14 1.39
C GLY A 140 3.75 -11.89 0.52
N GLY A 141 2.70 -11.06 0.40
CA GLY A 141 2.67 -9.89 -0.48
C GLY A 141 1.78 -8.75 0.02
N LYS A 142 1.02 -8.12 -0.89
CA LYS A 142 0.26 -6.88 -0.60
C LYS A 142 -0.67 -7.00 0.60
N LEU A 143 -1.47 -8.06 0.69
CA LEU A 143 -2.35 -8.34 1.84
C LEU A 143 -1.60 -8.27 3.17
N ASP A 144 -0.44 -8.94 3.22
CA ASP A 144 0.41 -9.09 4.39
C ASP A 144 1.02 -7.74 4.83
N ILE A 145 1.32 -6.88 3.86
CA ILE A 145 1.96 -5.56 4.05
C ILE A 145 0.93 -4.47 4.37
N ASP A 146 -0.25 -4.52 3.77
CA ASP A 146 -1.32 -3.54 3.99
C ASP A 146 -2.02 -3.74 5.36
N THR A 147 -2.07 -4.99 5.83
CA THR A 147 -2.44 -5.33 7.23
C THR A 147 -1.25 -5.18 8.19
N ASN A 148 -0.03 -5.42 7.69
CA ASN A 148 1.26 -5.28 8.36
C ASN A 148 1.31 -6.00 9.73
N PHE A 149 1.09 -7.31 9.68
CA PHE A 149 0.92 -8.29 10.79
C PHE A 149 1.19 -7.79 12.20
N GLY A 150 0.14 -7.27 12.83
CA GLY A 150 0.15 -6.89 14.24
C GLY A 150 1.02 -5.68 14.57
N VAL A 151 1.86 -5.17 13.66
CA VAL A 151 2.57 -3.90 13.85
C VAL A 151 1.54 -2.78 13.88
N ARG A 152 0.72 -2.67 12.83
CA ARG A 152 -0.30 -1.60 12.78
C ARG A 152 -1.43 -1.83 13.80
N LYS A 153 -2.04 -3.02 13.86
CA LYS A 153 -3.17 -3.29 14.77
C LYS A 153 -2.78 -3.52 16.23
N SER A 154 -1.73 -4.29 16.53
CA SER A 154 -1.38 -4.65 17.92
C SER A 154 -0.44 -3.66 18.61
N PHE A 155 0.20 -2.74 17.87
CA PHE A 155 1.24 -1.87 18.42
C PHE A 155 1.14 -0.39 18.05
N LEU A 156 0.89 -0.01 16.79
CA LEU A 156 0.92 1.41 16.43
C LEU A 156 -0.31 2.18 16.96
N PRO A 157 -0.12 3.28 17.70
CA PRO A 157 -1.22 4.09 18.22
C PRO A 157 -1.84 4.95 17.12
N GLN A 158 -3.18 5.02 17.06
CA GLN A 158 -3.84 5.93 16.12
C GLN A 158 -3.79 7.38 16.61
N GLY A 159 -3.20 8.24 15.77
CA GLY A 159 -3.26 9.68 15.89
C GLY A 159 -4.52 10.29 15.27
N SER A 160 -4.72 11.58 15.54
CA SER A 160 -5.82 12.38 14.97
C SER A 160 -5.67 12.66 13.47
N ARG A 161 -4.46 12.48 12.91
CA ARG A 161 -4.24 12.48 11.46
C ARG A 161 -4.82 11.20 10.86
N ARG A 162 -5.48 11.33 9.71
CA ARG A 162 -6.07 10.23 8.94
C ARG A 162 -6.05 10.57 7.47
N TYR A 163 -6.14 9.55 6.62
CA TYR A 163 -6.62 9.77 5.26
C TYR A 163 -7.97 10.51 5.30
N THR A 164 -8.17 11.42 4.36
CA THR A 164 -9.46 12.10 4.15
C THR A 164 -9.60 12.39 2.66
N PRO A 165 -10.68 11.92 2.01
CA PRO A 165 -10.94 12.14 0.59
C PRO A 165 -10.83 13.62 0.21
N LEU A 166 -10.27 13.88 -0.97
CA LEU A 166 -10.04 15.22 -1.53
C LEU A 166 -9.13 16.17 -0.72
N ARG A 167 -8.70 15.78 0.49
CA ARG A 167 -7.83 16.58 1.38
C ARG A 167 -6.43 16.01 1.56
N GLN A 168 -6.26 14.72 1.26
CA GLN A 168 -4.95 14.09 1.28
C GLN A 168 -4.01 14.77 0.25
N PRO A 169 -2.86 15.31 0.65
CA PRO A 169 -1.92 15.92 -0.30
C PRO A 169 -1.38 14.90 -1.30
N THR A 170 -1.18 15.34 -2.54
CA THR A 170 -0.49 14.55 -3.57
C THR A 170 1.03 14.64 -3.38
N ALA A 171 1.75 13.62 -3.82
CA ALA A 171 3.21 13.55 -3.75
C ALA A 171 3.84 14.73 -4.50
N GLN A 172 3.28 15.13 -5.65
CA GLN A 172 3.74 16.31 -6.39
C GLN A 172 3.55 17.60 -5.62
N GLN A 173 2.38 17.82 -4.98
CA GLN A 173 2.16 19.02 -4.17
C GLN A 173 3.20 19.10 -3.04
N VAL A 174 3.42 17.99 -2.33
CA VAL A 174 4.39 17.91 -1.23
C VAL A 174 5.84 18.10 -1.71
N MET A 175 6.23 17.49 -2.83
CA MET A 175 7.55 17.68 -3.44
C MET A 175 7.75 19.15 -3.88
N ILE A 176 6.79 19.75 -4.57
CA ILE A 176 6.85 21.15 -5.01
C ILE A 176 6.99 22.09 -3.80
N ASP A 177 6.17 21.93 -2.77
CA ASP A 177 6.18 22.80 -1.59
C ASP A 177 7.50 22.70 -0.80
N LYS A 178 8.02 21.48 -0.60
CA LYS A 178 9.27 21.29 0.17
C LYS A 178 10.52 21.64 -0.63
N ILE A 179 10.59 21.27 -1.90
CA ILE A 179 11.77 21.52 -2.74
C ILE A 179 11.83 23.00 -3.14
N SER A 180 10.71 23.69 -3.35
CA SER A 180 10.72 25.14 -3.59
C SER A 180 11.23 25.96 -2.39
N GLY A 181 11.07 25.45 -1.16
CA GLY A 181 11.52 26.08 0.08
C GLY A 181 13.04 26.22 0.26
N GLY A 182 13.86 25.59 -0.59
CA GLY A 182 15.33 25.72 -0.57
C GLY A 182 16.05 24.39 -0.77
N PRO A 183 17.39 24.34 -0.57
CA PRO A 183 18.20 23.14 -0.70
C PRO A 183 17.68 21.96 0.15
N ILE A 184 17.61 20.77 -0.44
CA ILE A 184 17.08 19.56 0.18
C ILE A 184 17.71 18.30 -0.44
N THR A 185 17.90 17.27 0.37
CA THR A 185 18.32 15.93 -0.06
C THR A 185 17.11 15.01 -0.18
N VAL A 186 17.08 14.17 -1.21
CA VAL A 186 15.97 13.22 -1.47
C VAL A 186 16.46 11.79 -1.26
N PHE A 187 15.76 11.04 -0.40
CA PHE A 187 15.95 9.59 -0.24
C PHE A 187 14.80 8.91 -0.99
N ILE A 188 15.11 7.97 -1.88
CA ILE A 188 14.15 7.17 -2.63
C ILE A 188 14.39 5.72 -2.24
N ILE A 189 13.42 5.15 -1.54
CA ILE A 189 13.46 3.77 -1.04
C ILE A 189 12.34 2.89 -1.60
N GLY A 190 11.37 3.48 -2.31
CA GLY A 190 10.43 2.74 -3.18
C GLY A 190 10.71 2.94 -4.67
N SER A 191 9.72 2.60 -5.50
CA SER A 191 9.74 2.90 -6.94
C SER A 191 10.03 4.39 -7.24
N ASN A 192 10.72 4.67 -8.34
CA ASN A 192 11.22 6.03 -8.64
C ASN A 192 10.16 6.98 -9.28
N THR A 193 8.91 6.52 -9.46
CA THR A 193 7.85 7.20 -10.22
C THR A 193 7.54 8.63 -9.77
N ASN A 194 7.26 8.85 -8.47
CA ASN A 194 6.89 10.18 -7.98
C ASN A 194 7.96 11.23 -8.30
N PHE A 195 9.22 10.91 -7.99
CA PHE A 195 10.33 11.84 -8.21
C PHE A 195 10.71 11.99 -9.69
N GLY A 196 10.58 10.93 -10.50
CA GLY A 196 10.72 11.02 -11.96
C GLY A 196 9.71 11.99 -12.59
N ILE A 197 8.43 11.87 -12.21
CA ILE A 197 7.35 12.78 -12.64
C ILE A 197 7.62 14.21 -12.16
N PHE A 198 8.10 14.39 -10.93
CA PHE A 198 8.47 15.69 -10.39
C PHE A 198 9.57 16.36 -11.21
N LEU A 199 10.65 15.64 -11.55
CA LEU A 199 11.76 16.18 -12.35
C LEU A 199 11.33 16.55 -13.77
N MET A 200 10.48 15.73 -14.40
CA MET A 200 9.94 16.00 -15.73
C MET A 200 9.01 17.21 -15.77
N SER A 201 8.20 17.40 -14.72
CA SER A 201 7.18 18.46 -14.64
C SER A 201 7.73 19.78 -14.07
N ASN A 202 8.70 19.71 -13.17
CA ASN A 202 9.25 20.85 -12.43
C ASN A 202 10.78 21.00 -12.62
N PRO A 203 11.33 20.99 -13.85
CA PRO A 203 12.79 20.99 -14.09
C PRO A 203 13.50 22.23 -13.53
N HIS A 204 12.76 23.33 -13.28
CA HIS A 204 13.27 24.55 -12.67
C HIS A 204 13.54 24.43 -11.16
N LEU A 205 12.90 23.47 -10.47
CA LEU A 205 13.11 23.19 -9.04
C LEU A 205 14.25 22.19 -8.80
N LYS A 206 14.67 21.44 -9.82
CA LYS A 206 15.81 20.49 -9.77
C LYS A 206 17.05 21.09 -9.07
N ARG A 207 17.34 22.38 -9.30
CA ARG A 207 18.49 23.11 -8.71
C ARG A 207 18.49 23.21 -7.19
N ASN A 208 17.35 22.97 -6.54
CA ASN A 208 17.19 22.96 -5.09
C ASN A 208 17.40 21.54 -4.51
N VAL A 209 17.59 20.52 -5.35
CA VAL A 209 17.90 19.17 -4.87
C VAL A 209 19.42 19.00 -4.86
N GLU A 210 19.98 18.83 -3.67
CA GLU A 210 21.44 18.76 -3.46
C GLU A 210 22.00 17.39 -3.85
N HIS A 211 21.29 16.33 -3.46
CA HIS A 211 21.71 14.94 -3.66
C HIS A 211 20.49 14.01 -3.66
N ILE A 212 20.58 12.91 -4.41
CA ILE A 212 19.59 11.82 -4.42
C ILE A 212 20.26 10.54 -3.93
N TYR A 213 19.68 9.90 -2.92
CA TYR A 213 20.05 8.57 -2.46
C TYR A 213 18.96 7.58 -2.91
N ILE A 214 19.34 6.50 -3.60
CA ILE A 214 18.39 5.53 -4.17
C ILE A 214 18.69 4.12 -3.65
N MET A 215 17.69 3.45 -3.06
CA MET A 215 17.76 2.01 -2.81
C MET A 215 17.19 1.34 -4.07
N GLY A 216 18.00 0.47 -4.66
CA GLY A 216 17.56 -0.33 -5.79
C GLY A 216 18.66 -0.67 -6.78
N GLY A 217 18.31 -1.50 -7.74
CA GLY A 217 19.21 -2.01 -8.77
C GLY A 217 20.16 -3.10 -8.26
N GLY A 218 20.84 -3.75 -9.21
CA GLY A 218 21.90 -4.72 -8.95
C GLY A 218 22.93 -4.65 -10.08
N VAL A 219 24.04 -3.96 -9.86
CA VAL A 219 24.98 -3.57 -10.93
C VAL A 219 25.90 -4.73 -11.28
N ARG A 220 26.65 -5.19 -10.27
CA ARG A 220 27.62 -6.30 -10.30
C ARG A 220 27.32 -7.35 -9.23
N SER A 221 26.14 -7.31 -8.59
CA SER A 221 25.63 -8.31 -7.62
C SER A 221 25.85 -9.75 -8.12
N ARG A 222 25.99 -10.69 -7.17
CA ARG A 222 26.31 -12.13 -7.42
C ARG A 222 25.68 -13.11 -6.43
N ASN A 223 24.65 -12.72 -5.66
CA ASN A 223 24.14 -13.56 -4.57
C ASN A 223 22.71 -14.07 -4.80
N PRO A 224 22.52 -15.32 -5.28
CA PRO A 224 21.19 -15.91 -5.48
C PRO A 224 20.46 -16.24 -4.16
N THR A 225 21.17 -16.29 -3.03
CA THR A 225 20.58 -16.65 -1.72
C THR A 225 19.89 -15.49 -0.99
N GLY A 226 19.87 -14.29 -1.57
CA GLY A 226 19.21 -13.13 -0.96
C GLY A 226 17.69 -13.28 -0.86
N CYS A 227 17.04 -13.83 -1.88
CA CYS A 227 15.58 -13.78 -2.00
C CYS A 227 14.82 -14.92 -1.32
N CYS A 228 15.44 -16.10 -1.19
CA CYS A 228 14.83 -17.25 -0.51
C CYS A 228 15.65 -17.58 0.75
N PRO A 229 15.15 -17.29 1.96
CA PRO A 229 15.74 -17.77 3.20
C PRO A 229 15.91 -19.30 3.18
N LYS A 230 16.91 -19.82 3.92
CA LYS A 230 17.25 -21.26 3.91
C LYS A 230 16.12 -22.22 4.33
N ASN A 231 15.07 -21.69 4.94
CA ASN A 231 13.87 -22.43 5.39
C ASN A 231 12.59 -21.88 4.72
N SER A 232 12.70 -21.27 3.54
CA SER A 232 11.52 -20.85 2.77
C SER A 232 10.68 -22.04 2.33
N THR A 233 9.38 -21.79 2.12
CA THR A 233 8.42 -22.77 1.61
C THR A 233 8.84 -23.35 0.26
N SER A 234 8.30 -24.51 -0.11
CA SER A 234 8.56 -25.21 -1.38
C SER A 234 8.35 -24.37 -2.65
N SER A 235 7.66 -23.23 -2.54
CA SER A 235 7.43 -22.24 -3.59
C SER A 235 8.62 -21.32 -3.91
N CYS A 236 9.56 -21.08 -2.97
CA CYS A 236 10.74 -20.24 -3.19
C CYS A 236 12.00 -21.12 -3.29
N GLN A 237 12.46 -21.39 -4.51
CA GLN A 237 13.68 -22.18 -4.70
C GLN A 237 14.92 -21.26 -4.71
N PRO A 238 15.96 -21.51 -3.90
CA PRO A 238 17.17 -20.66 -3.85
C PRO A 238 17.99 -20.51 -5.15
N GLY A 239 17.57 -21.12 -6.26
CA GLY A 239 18.09 -20.92 -7.62
C GLY A 239 17.25 -19.98 -8.50
N GLN A 240 16.13 -19.45 -7.99
CA GLN A 240 15.22 -18.54 -8.69
C GLN A 240 15.56 -17.05 -8.51
N CYS A 241 16.66 -16.70 -7.82
CA CYS A 241 17.20 -15.36 -7.90
C CYS A 241 18.45 -15.31 -8.77
N GLY A 242 18.45 -14.36 -9.70
CA GLY A 242 19.48 -14.23 -10.70
C GLY A 242 20.80 -13.78 -10.12
N ASP A 243 21.82 -13.80 -10.99
CA ASP A 243 23.14 -13.33 -10.59
C ASP A 243 23.05 -11.87 -10.09
N ARG A 244 22.16 -11.05 -10.67
CA ARG A 244 22.09 -9.60 -10.44
C ARG A 244 20.80 -9.08 -9.77
N GLY A 245 19.63 -9.54 -10.21
CA GLY A 245 18.31 -9.04 -9.77
C GLY A 245 17.67 -9.80 -8.60
N ASN A 246 16.52 -9.32 -8.12
CA ASN A 246 15.73 -9.95 -7.04
C ASN A 246 14.25 -10.28 -7.39
N ILE A 247 13.80 -10.08 -8.63
CA ILE A 247 12.42 -10.41 -9.07
C ILE A 247 12.26 -11.93 -9.16
N PHE A 248 11.94 -12.57 -8.03
CA PHE A 248 11.86 -14.03 -7.93
C PHE A 248 10.63 -14.62 -8.62
N THR A 249 9.53 -13.88 -8.70
CA THR A 249 8.26 -14.26 -9.35
C THR A 249 8.39 -14.37 -10.88
N ASP A 250 9.31 -13.60 -11.46
CA ASP A 250 9.54 -13.54 -12.91
C ASP A 250 11.02 -13.60 -13.32
N TYR A 251 11.80 -14.35 -12.54
CA TYR A 251 13.19 -14.64 -12.85
C TYR A 251 13.38 -15.28 -14.25
N THR A 252 12.38 -16.00 -14.74
CA THR A 252 12.40 -16.66 -16.06
C THR A 252 12.42 -15.69 -17.23
N SER A 253 11.83 -14.50 -17.08
CA SER A 253 11.71 -13.49 -18.14
C SER A 253 12.73 -12.37 -17.94
N ASN A 254 12.93 -11.92 -16.68
CA ASN A 254 13.83 -10.84 -16.30
C ASN A 254 14.68 -11.18 -15.05
N PRO A 255 15.85 -11.81 -15.23
CA PRO A 255 16.74 -12.21 -14.13
C PRO A 255 17.68 -11.08 -13.64
N TYR A 256 17.52 -9.86 -14.15
CA TYR A 256 18.50 -8.78 -14.02
C TYR A 256 18.05 -7.64 -13.13
N ALA A 257 16.76 -7.36 -13.09
CA ALA A 257 16.22 -6.19 -12.45
C ALA A 257 15.91 -6.39 -10.97
N GLU A 258 15.76 -5.27 -10.28
CA GLU A 258 15.44 -5.19 -8.86
C GLU A 258 14.09 -4.46 -8.73
N PHE A 259 13.25 -4.86 -7.76
CA PHE A 259 11.86 -4.40 -7.63
C PHE A 259 11.66 -2.88 -7.73
N ASN A 260 12.42 -2.04 -7.02
CA ASN A 260 12.24 -0.59 -7.02
C ASN A 260 12.60 0.07 -8.37
N ILE A 261 13.57 -0.50 -9.10
CA ILE A 261 13.92 -0.02 -10.45
C ILE A 261 13.01 -0.65 -11.52
N PHE A 262 12.49 -1.86 -11.29
CA PHE A 262 11.56 -2.56 -12.18
C PHE A 262 10.13 -2.01 -12.09
N GLY A 263 9.71 -1.51 -10.93
CA GLY A 263 8.40 -0.91 -10.75
C GLY A 263 8.17 0.26 -11.70
N ASP A 264 9.21 1.05 -12.01
CA ASP A 264 9.17 2.05 -13.09
C ASP A 264 10.57 2.32 -13.68
N PRO A 265 11.01 1.55 -14.70
CA PRO A 265 12.34 1.66 -15.28
C PRO A 265 12.57 3.02 -15.96
N PHE A 266 11.51 3.61 -16.50
CA PHE A 266 11.61 4.90 -17.18
C PHE A 266 11.76 6.04 -16.16
N ALA A 267 11.00 6.03 -15.06
CA ALA A 267 11.21 7.00 -13.99
C ALA A 267 12.60 6.86 -13.37
N ALA A 268 13.07 5.64 -13.06
CA ALA A 268 14.41 5.42 -12.54
C ALA A 268 15.51 5.92 -13.50
N TYR A 269 15.33 5.75 -14.82
CA TYR A 269 16.19 6.36 -15.82
C TYR A 269 16.18 7.90 -15.74
N GLN A 270 15.00 8.54 -15.65
CA GLN A 270 14.90 10.01 -15.53
C GLN A 270 15.52 10.56 -14.24
N VAL A 271 15.39 9.83 -13.12
CA VAL A 271 15.98 10.20 -11.83
C VAL A 271 17.50 10.11 -11.87
N ILE A 272 18.05 8.99 -12.36
CA ILE A 272 19.51 8.81 -12.46
C ILE A 272 20.11 9.78 -13.48
N HIS A 273 19.53 9.90 -14.68
CA HIS A 273 19.98 10.84 -15.71
C HIS A 273 19.56 12.29 -15.49
N SER A 274 18.97 12.61 -14.33
CA SER A 274 18.60 13.98 -13.97
C SER A 274 19.80 14.93 -14.03
N GLY A 275 20.98 14.46 -13.66
CA GLY A 275 22.18 15.28 -13.46
C GLY A 275 22.15 16.08 -12.15
N ILE A 276 21.46 15.57 -11.13
CA ILE A 276 21.74 15.83 -9.70
C ILE A 276 22.80 14.79 -9.25
N PRO A 277 23.65 15.04 -8.25
CA PRO A 277 24.47 13.99 -7.63
C PRO A 277 23.62 12.81 -7.14
N VAL A 278 23.99 11.58 -7.54
CA VAL A 278 23.30 10.34 -7.17
C VAL A 278 24.23 9.42 -6.38
N THR A 279 23.72 8.85 -5.30
CA THR A 279 24.29 7.68 -4.64
C THR A 279 23.31 6.51 -4.67
N LEU A 280 23.77 5.38 -5.23
CA LEU A 280 23.01 4.15 -5.33
C LEU A 280 23.43 3.19 -4.21
N VAL A 281 22.45 2.57 -3.55
CA VAL A 281 22.64 1.48 -2.58
C VAL A 281 21.98 0.22 -3.15
N PRO A 282 22.65 -0.48 -4.08
CA PRO A 282 22.08 -1.62 -4.79
C PRO A 282 22.21 -2.93 -4.02
N LEU A 283 21.63 -3.98 -4.61
CA LEU A 283 21.77 -5.39 -4.21
C LEU A 283 23.23 -5.82 -4.02
N ASP A 284 24.19 -5.22 -4.72
CA ASP A 284 25.64 -5.46 -4.55
C ASP A 284 26.07 -5.31 -3.07
N ALA A 285 25.69 -4.19 -2.44
CA ALA A 285 26.04 -3.93 -1.04
C ALA A 285 25.06 -4.62 -0.08
N THR A 286 23.76 -4.55 -0.35
CA THR A 286 22.75 -5.00 0.61
C THR A 286 22.73 -6.52 0.79
N ASN A 287 23.03 -7.29 -0.27
CA ASN A 287 23.23 -8.75 -0.17
C ASN A 287 24.43 -9.15 0.73
N THR A 288 25.28 -8.20 1.14
CA THR A 288 26.40 -8.44 2.05
C THR A 288 26.07 -8.11 3.51
N ILE A 289 24.87 -7.60 3.82
CA ILE A 289 24.37 -7.31 5.18
C ILE A 289 23.08 -8.10 5.52
N PRO A 290 23.08 -9.45 5.42
CA PRO A 290 21.94 -10.24 5.83
C PRO A 290 21.72 -10.13 7.36
N ILE A 291 20.46 -10.08 7.79
CA ILE A 291 20.10 -10.10 9.20
C ILE A 291 20.64 -11.37 9.86
N SER A 292 21.36 -11.21 10.97
CA SER A 292 21.86 -12.31 11.78
C SER A 292 20.91 -12.63 12.94
N SER A 293 20.85 -13.89 13.36
CA SER A 293 20.07 -14.30 14.54
C SER A 293 20.47 -13.58 15.83
N ASN A 294 21.72 -13.11 15.92
CA ASN A 294 22.20 -12.23 16.98
C ASN A 294 21.58 -10.82 16.89
N PHE A 295 21.50 -10.23 15.70
CA PHE A 295 20.82 -8.95 15.50
C PHE A 295 19.33 -9.07 15.86
N THR A 296 18.62 -10.08 15.34
CA THR A 296 17.21 -10.35 15.67
C THR A 296 17.00 -10.52 17.18
N ARG A 297 17.92 -11.19 17.88
CA ARG A 297 17.83 -11.35 19.35
C ARG A 297 17.99 -10.03 20.11
N ASN A 298 18.87 -9.13 19.64
CA ASN A 298 19.01 -7.81 20.24
C ASN A 298 17.78 -6.95 19.92
N LEU A 299 17.26 -6.98 18.69
CA LEU A 299 16.04 -6.26 18.30
C LEU A 299 14.82 -6.70 19.13
N ARG A 300 14.63 -8.02 19.31
CA ARG A 300 13.56 -8.61 20.17
C ARG A 300 13.67 -8.27 21.65
N ARG A 301 14.82 -7.77 22.14
CA ARG A 301 14.96 -7.27 23.52
C ARG A 301 14.46 -5.83 23.68
N ILE A 302 14.32 -5.10 22.57
CA ILE A 302 13.92 -3.68 22.56
C ILE A 302 12.38 -3.57 22.56
N SER A 303 11.67 -4.47 21.86
CA SER A 303 10.23 -4.59 22.02
C SER A 303 9.72 -6.02 21.77
N THR A 304 8.66 -6.40 22.50
CA THR A 304 7.92 -7.65 22.30
C THR A 304 7.08 -7.68 21.02
N PRO A 305 6.48 -6.57 20.52
CA PRO A 305 5.82 -6.55 19.21
C PRO A 305 6.78 -6.90 18.04
N MET A 306 8.05 -6.51 18.10
CA MET A 306 9.07 -6.90 17.11
C MET A 306 9.45 -8.40 17.12
N ARG A 307 8.69 -9.25 17.84
CA ARG A 307 8.76 -10.72 17.71
C ARG A 307 8.12 -11.24 16.42
N HIS A 308 7.08 -10.56 15.92
CA HIS A 308 6.28 -10.89 14.73
C HIS A 308 7.10 -10.76 13.42
N MET A 309 8.28 -10.18 13.54
CA MET A 309 9.09 -9.57 12.50
C MET A 309 10.25 -10.50 12.06
N GLN A 310 9.93 -11.63 11.41
CA GLN A 310 10.88 -12.76 11.25
C GLN A 310 11.63 -12.83 9.90
N SER A 311 11.13 -12.22 8.82
CA SER A 311 11.68 -12.37 7.46
C SER A 311 11.95 -11.02 6.79
N TYR A 312 12.84 -10.22 7.39
CA TYR A 312 13.16 -8.89 6.86
C TYR A 312 14.59 -8.75 6.40
N PHE A 313 14.72 -7.79 5.50
CA PHE A 313 15.97 -7.26 5.01
C PHE A 313 16.14 -5.86 5.58
N MET A 314 17.33 -5.30 5.43
CA MET A 314 17.64 -3.97 5.95
C MET A 314 17.98 -3.04 4.78
N TRP A 315 17.30 -3.19 3.62
CA TRP A 315 17.66 -2.52 2.38
C TRP A 315 17.63 -1.00 2.56
N ASP A 316 16.47 -0.49 2.96
CA ASP A 316 16.21 0.96 3.02
C ASP A 316 16.81 1.64 4.23
N SER A 317 16.84 0.92 5.36
CA SER A 317 17.51 1.43 6.55
C SER A 317 19.02 1.49 6.31
N PHE A 318 19.62 0.51 5.62
CA PHE A 318 21.03 0.57 5.24
C PHE A 318 21.31 1.71 4.27
N LEU A 319 20.41 2.01 3.31
CA LEU A 319 20.49 3.26 2.55
C LEU A 319 20.50 4.47 3.47
N SER A 320 19.57 4.53 4.42
CA SER A 320 19.43 5.67 5.32
C SER A 320 20.71 5.91 6.12
N GLY A 321 21.34 4.85 6.64
CA GLY A 321 22.65 4.93 7.28
C GLY A 321 23.79 5.32 6.32
N VAL A 322 23.80 4.81 5.09
CA VAL A 322 24.80 5.19 4.08
C VAL A 322 24.68 6.68 3.74
N ALA A 323 23.46 7.18 3.55
CA ALA A 323 23.20 8.58 3.25
C ALA A 323 23.65 9.50 4.39
N THR A 324 23.18 9.24 5.62
CA THR A 324 23.49 10.08 6.80
C THR A 324 24.99 10.13 7.09
N SER A 325 25.70 9.00 6.97
CA SER A 325 27.16 8.92 7.14
C SER A 325 27.94 9.70 6.06
N ILE A 326 27.39 9.90 4.87
CA ILE A 326 27.99 10.80 3.86
C ILE A 326 27.70 12.26 4.21
N MET A 327 26.46 12.58 4.59
CA MET A 327 25.99 13.95 4.89
C MET A 327 26.72 14.58 6.09
N LEU A 328 27.10 13.80 7.10
CA LEU A 328 27.86 14.31 8.27
C LEU A 328 29.33 14.67 7.97
N LYS A 329 29.89 14.18 6.86
CA LYS A 329 31.32 14.34 6.58
C LYS A 329 31.61 15.60 5.77
N SER A 330 32.05 16.65 6.47
CA SER A 330 32.63 17.83 5.83
C SER A 330 33.76 17.46 4.87
N ASN A 331 33.74 17.98 3.64
CA ASN A 331 34.75 17.75 2.59
C ASN A 331 34.88 16.29 2.09
N ASN A 332 33.80 15.52 2.08
CA ASN A 332 33.80 14.14 1.59
C ASN A 332 33.83 13.99 0.05
N SER A 333 34.85 14.55 -0.62
CA SER A 333 34.96 14.56 -2.09
C SER A 333 35.06 13.19 -2.76
N ASN A 334 35.42 12.16 -1.99
CA ASN A 334 35.60 10.79 -2.47
C ASN A 334 34.38 9.88 -2.19
N GLY A 335 33.37 10.39 -1.47
CA GLY A 335 32.19 9.59 -1.09
C GLY A 335 32.49 8.52 -0.04
N GLU A 336 33.45 8.75 0.86
CA GLU A 336 33.83 7.82 1.92
C GLU A 336 32.68 7.59 2.92
N ASN A 337 32.22 6.36 3.04
CA ASN A 337 31.15 5.97 3.95
C ASN A 337 31.67 5.18 5.17
N GLU A 338 31.03 5.25 6.34
CA GLU A 338 31.43 4.45 7.52
C GLU A 338 30.94 3.00 7.45
N PHE A 339 29.77 2.78 6.86
CA PHE A 339 29.06 1.50 6.85
C PHE A 339 29.25 0.71 5.56
N ALA A 340 29.66 1.36 4.48
CA ALA A 340 29.84 0.78 3.17
C ALA A 340 31.22 1.09 2.56
N GLU A 341 31.67 0.19 1.69
CA GLU A 341 32.68 0.48 0.67
C GLU A 341 31.95 1.09 -0.54
N MET A 342 32.52 2.16 -1.11
CA MET A 342 31.89 2.95 -2.16
C MET A 342 32.83 3.03 -3.38
N GLU A 343 32.26 2.95 -4.58
CA GLU A 343 32.97 3.05 -5.86
C GLU A 343 32.22 3.98 -6.80
N TYR A 344 32.92 4.82 -7.57
CA TYR A 344 32.29 5.56 -8.66
C TYR A 344 32.16 4.66 -9.89
N MET A 345 30.93 4.43 -10.35
CA MET A 345 30.63 3.64 -11.54
C MET A 345 29.84 4.47 -12.56
N ASN A 346 30.05 4.18 -13.84
CA ASN A 346 29.20 4.69 -14.90
C ASN A 346 28.01 3.73 -15.08
N ILE A 347 26.82 4.15 -14.66
CA ILE A 347 25.61 3.33 -14.66
C ILE A 347 24.51 3.91 -15.53
N THR A 348 23.58 3.07 -15.95
CA THR A 348 22.36 3.46 -16.65
C THR A 348 21.24 2.46 -16.34
N VAL A 349 19.98 2.82 -16.57
CA VAL A 349 18.84 1.90 -16.42
C VAL A 349 18.36 1.49 -17.81
N VAL A 350 18.25 0.18 -18.05
CA VAL A 350 17.66 -0.36 -19.27
C VAL A 350 16.13 -0.25 -19.16
N THR A 351 15.52 0.53 -20.05
CA THR A 351 14.05 0.78 -20.04
C THR A 351 13.28 0.05 -21.14
N SER A 352 13.98 -0.61 -22.07
CA SER A 352 13.41 -1.41 -23.16
C SER A 352 14.50 -2.29 -23.78
N ASN A 353 14.12 -3.29 -24.57
CA ASN A 353 14.97 -4.37 -25.05
C ASN A 353 15.15 -4.34 -26.57
N GLU A 354 16.36 -4.66 -27.04
CA GLU A 354 16.67 -4.72 -28.48
C GLU A 354 15.85 -5.80 -29.22
N PRO A 355 15.44 -5.55 -30.48
CA PRO A 355 15.85 -4.44 -31.34
C PRO A 355 15.06 -3.13 -31.12
N TYR A 356 15.78 -2.00 -31.08
CA TYR A 356 15.17 -0.67 -30.96
C TYR A 356 14.49 -0.22 -32.26
N GLY A 357 13.31 0.40 -32.13
CA GLY A 357 12.55 1.02 -33.21
C GLY A 357 11.69 0.09 -34.06
N ILE A 358 11.53 -1.16 -33.64
CA ILE A 358 10.53 -2.07 -34.17
C ILE A 358 9.32 -2.04 -33.23
N SER A 359 8.15 -1.61 -33.72
CA SER A 359 6.90 -1.68 -32.95
C SER A 359 6.36 -3.10 -33.00
N ASP A 360 6.14 -3.69 -31.84
CA ASP A 360 5.53 -5.00 -31.63
C ASP A 360 4.26 -4.93 -30.76
N GLY A 361 3.78 -3.72 -30.46
CA GLY A 361 2.65 -3.46 -29.55
C GLY A 361 3.05 -3.28 -28.08
N SER A 362 4.29 -3.63 -27.69
CA SER A 362 4.64 -3.76 -26.27
C SER A 362 4.90 -2.45 -25.52
N ASN A 363 5.18 -1.36 -26.26
CA ASN A 363 5.76 -0.13 -25.73
C ASN A 363 4.84 1.11 -25.95
N PRO A 364 3.99 1.46 -24.96
CA PRO A 364 3.06 2.59 -25.00
C PRO A 364 3.67 3.98 -25.24
N PHE A 365 4.99 4.15 -25.15
CA PHE A 365 5.62 5.41 -25.54
C PHE A 365 5.67 5.62 -27.06
N PHE A 366 5.50 4.56 -27.86
CA PHE A 366 5.69 4.57 -29.32
C PHE A 366 4.53 3.98 -30.10
N ASP A 367 3.89 2.94 -29.56
CA ASP A 367 2.87 2.16 -30.26
C ASP A 367 1.54 2.92 -30.39
N GLY A 368 0.83 2.75 -31.51
CA GLY A 368 -0.39 3.51 -31.85
C GLY A 368 -0.22 5.02 -32.08
N LEU A 369 0.85 5.63 -31.57
CA LEU A 369 1.03 7.09 -31.52
C LEU A 369 1.66 7.65 -32.80
N LYS A 370 1.13 8.79 -33.29
CA LYS A 370 1.71 9.57 -34.40
C LYS A 370 3.11 10.09 -34.06
N LYS A 371 3.29 10.59 -32.83
CA LYS A 371 4.54 11.11 -32.28
C LYS A 371 4.77 10.43 -30.93
N PRO A 372 5.99 9.91 -30.63
CA PRO A 372 6.25 9.27 -29.34
C PRO A 372 6.03 10.20 -28.15
N LYS A 373 5.56 9.64 -27.03
CA LYS A 373 5.45 10.35 -25.74
C LYS A 373 6.80 10.98 -25.37
N PHE A 374 6.75 12.12 -24.68
CA PHE A 374 7.92 12.87 -24.18
C PHE A 374 8.97 13.23 -25.25
N ASN A 375 8.61 13.25 -26.53
CA ASN A 375 9.51 13.46 -27.67
C ASN A 375 10.62 12.39 -27.81
N LEU A 376 10.39 11.17 -27.33
CA LEU A 376 11.37 10.09 -27.41
C LEU A 376 11.71 9.72 -28.87
N LYS A 377 12.96 9.30 -29.11
CA LYS A 377 13.46 8.96 -30.45
C LYS A 377 13.02 7.57 -30.86
N ARG A 378 12.38 7.43 -32.03
CA ARG A 378 11.88 6.13 -32.56
C ARG A 378 12.94 5.05 -32.76
N ASN A 379 14.23 5.38 -32.86
CA ASN A 379 15.32 4.40 -32.92
C ASN A 379 16.30 4.59 -31.74
N GLY A 380 15.80 5.04 -30.58
CA GLY A 380 16.59 5.26 -29.37
C GLY A 380 16.48 4.11 -28.36
N VAL A 381 17.28 4.15 -27.30
CA VAL A 381 17.37 3.09 -26.26
C VAL A 381 16.07 2.82 -25.47
N HIS A 382 15.06 3.68 -25.63
CA HIS A 382 13.72 3.53 -25.03
C HIS A 382 12.68 2.93 -25.98
N SER A 383 13.03 2.72 -27.26
CA SER A 383 12.11 2.35 -28.34
C SER A 383 12.10 0.86 -28.69
N GLY A 384 12.60 0.01 -27.79
CA GLY A 384 12.59 -1.43 -27.93
C GLY A 384 11.34 -2.08 -27.35
N HIS A 385 11.35 -3.41 -27.31
CA HIS A 385 10.33 -4.19 -26.63
C HIS A 385 10.34 -3.90 -25.12
N VAL A 386 9.18 -3.72 -24.51
CA VAL A 386 9.03 -3.58 -23.06
C VAL A 386 8.21 -4.75 -22.56
N GLN A 387 8.73 -5.47 -21.57
CA GLN A 387 8.08 -6.68 -21.04
C GLN A 387 6.60 -6.43 -20.73
N MET A 388 5.70 -7.31 -21.20
CA MET A 388 4.25 -7.13 -21.09
C MET A 388 3.61 -7.84 -19.89
N ASP A 389 4.10 -9.02 -19.56
CA ASP A 389 3.58 -9.89 -18.50
C ASP A 389 4.68 -10.81 -17.94
N LEU A 390 4.32 -11.65 -16.97
CA LEU A 390 5.22 -12.59 -16.28
C LEU A 390 5.72 -13.76 -17.15
N ARG A 391 5.13 -13.99 -18.32
CA ARG A 391 5.42 -15.14 -19.18
C ARG A 391 5.63 -14.69 -20.63
N ASP A 392 6.11 -13.46 -20.80
CA ASP A 392 6.20 -12.78 -22.08
C ASP A 392 7.02 -13.63 -23.08
N PRO A 393 6.41 -14.08 -24.20
CA PRO A 393 7.08 -14.94 -25.18
C PRO A 393 8.33 -14.33 -25.81
N PHE A 394 8.48 -12.99 -25.80
CA PHE A 394 9.70 -12.32 -26.22
C PHE A 394 10.81 -12.46 -25.17
N CYS A 395 10.46 -12.39 -23.89
CA CYS A 395 11.40 -12.43 -22.77
C CYS A 395 11.89 -13.84 -22.44
N ILE A 396 11.05 -14.87 -22.65
CA ILE A 396 11.39 -16.27 -22.34
C ILE A 396 12.42 -16.84 -23.33
N VAL A 397 13.49 -17.44 -22.80
CA VAL A 397 14.51 -18.16 -23.57
C VAL A 397 14.48 -19.65 -23.23
N LYS A 398 14.21 -20.51 -24.22
CA LYS A 398 14.19 -21.98 -24.01
C LYS A 398 15.55 -22.47 -23.51
N ASN A 399 15.56 -23.15 -22.37
CA ASN A 399 16.75 -23.67 -21.68
C ASN A 399 17.83 -22.60 -21.39
N GLY A 400 17.43 -21.33 -21.22
CA GLY A 400 18.32 -20.21 -20.96
C GLY A 400 17.78 -19.28 -19.87
N LYS A 401 18.56 -18.23 -19.57
CA LYS A 401 18.10 -17.11 -18.76
C LYS A 401 17.21 -16.19 -19.59
N GLY A 402 16.19 -15.60 -18.97
CA GLY A 402 15.32 -14.61 -19.60
C GLY A 402 16.11 -13.45 -20.22
N ARG A 403 15.65 -12.95 -21.36
CA ARG A 403 16.36 -11.93 -22.14
C ARG A 403 15.91 -10.49 -21.88
N CYS A 404 14.79 -10.30 -21.20
CA CYS A 404 14.31 -8.97 -20.84
C CYS A 404 15.12 -8.38 -19.68
N LYS A 405 15.27 -7.06 -19.72
CA LYS A 405 16.18 -6.27 -18.88
C LYS A 405 15.54 -4.97 -18.41
N ASP A 406 14.23 -4.84 -18.53
CA ASP A 406 13.44 -3.74 -17.98
C ASP A 406 13.85 -3.53 -16.53
N GLY A 407 14.32 -2.34 -16.17
CA GLY A 407 14.79 -2.02 -14.81
C GLY A 407 16.19 -2.54 -14.46
N TYR A 408 16.93 -3.15 -15.40
CA TYR A 408 18.31 -3.55 -15.15
C TYR A 408 19.21 -2.32 -15.02
N THR A 409 19.85 -2.16 -13.85
CA THR A 409 20.87 -1.14 -13.63
C THR A 409 22.22 -1.62 -14.19
N ALA A 410 22.51 -1.23 -15.43
CA ALA A 410 23.69 -1.67 -16.17
C ALA A 410 24.90 -0.77 -15.91
N GLU A 411 26.06 -1.37 -15.64
CA GLU A 411 27.34 -0.67 -15.79
C GLU A 411 27.70 -0.56 -17.28
N VAL A 412 28.09 0.64 -17.72
CA VAL A 412 28.35 0.95 -19.13
C VAL A 412 29.61 1.81 -19.27
N SER A 413 30.28 1.70 -20.42
CA SER A 413 31.51 2.45 -20.73
C SER A 413 31.32 3.59 -21.74
N GLY A 414 30.14 3.68 -22.38
CA GLY A 414 29.80 4.72 -23.34
C GLY A 414 29.29 6.02 -22.72
N GLN A 415 28.85 6.94 -23.58
CA GLN A 415 28.31 8.25 -23.16
C GLN A 415 26.88 8.15 -22.59
N GLU A 416 26.22 7.00 -22.74
CA GLU A 416 24.92 6.67 -22.15
C GLU A 416 24.96 6.34 -20.64
N GLY A 417 26.15 6.35 -20.03
CA GLY A 417 26.35 6.15 -18.59
C GLY A 417 26.47 7.44 -17.79
N LEU A 418 25.78 7.52 -16.66
CA LEU A 418 25.99 8.56 -15.66
C LEU A 418 26.94 8.05 -14.57
N ARG A 419 27.94 8.86 -14.21
CA ARG A 419 28.85 8.56 -13.10
C ARG A 419 28.13 8.77 -11.75
N ALA A 420 27.71 7.69 -11.12
CA ALA A 420 27.11 7.68 -9.79
C ALA A 420 28.10 7.13 -8.74
N LEU A 421 27.90 7.48 -7.47
CA LEU A 421 28.58 6.82 -6.34
C LEU A 421 27.77 5.58 -5.96
N VAL A 422 28.39 4.40 -5.95
CA VAL A 422 27.70 3.12 -5.73
C VAL A 422 28.25 2.43 -4.49
N ALA A 423 27.38 2.03 -3.57
CA ALA A 423 27.77 1.13 -2.48
C ALA A 423 28.02 -0.27 -3.04
N VAL A 424 29.21 -0.83 -2.82
CA VAL A 424 29.59 -2.16 -3.35
C VAL A 424 29.57 -3.27 -2.32
N ARG A 425 29.71 -2.93 -1.03
CA ARG A 425 29.77 -3.90 0.08
C ARG A 425 29.55 -3.20 1.42
N ALA A 426 28.78 -3.82 2.31
CA ALA A 426 28.67 -3.41 3.70
C ALA A 426 29.93 -3.82 4.49
N LYS A 427 30.46 -2.88 5.27
CA LYS A 427 31.68 -3.05 6.06
C LYS A 427 31.46 -4.01 7.23
N PRO A 428 32.42 -4.91 7.53
CA PRO A 428 32.39 -5.71 8.74
C PRO A 428 32.47 -4.79 9.97
N ASN A 429 31.94 -5.26 11.11
CA ASN A 429 32.16 -4.56 12.38
C ASN A 429 33.66 -4.49 12.68
N SER A 430 34.12 -3.30 13.06
CA SER A 430 35.49 -3.02 13.50
C SER A 430 35.88 -3.86 14.73
N ASP A 431 34.96 -4.10 15.65
CA ASP A 431 35.09 -5.06 16.74
C ASP A 431 34.76 -6.49 16.25
N ARG A 432 35.80 -7.29 16.02
CA ARG A 432 35.70 -8.70 15.63
C ARG A 432 35.12 -9.62 16.72
N SER A 433 35.04 -9.15 17.97
CA SER A 433 34.43 -9.91 19.08
C SER A 433 32.93 -9.62 19.24
N SER A 434 32.42 -8.58 18.58
CA SER A 434 31.01 -8.20 18.65
C SER A 434 30.10 -9.29 18.06
N PRO A 435 28.96 -9.60 18.70
CA PRO A 435 27.96 -10.49 18.13
C PRO A 435 27.25 -9.90 16.89
N LEU A 436 27.44 -8.60 16.61
CA LEU A 436 26.94 -7.88 15.44
C LEU A 436 28.04 -7.85 14.38
N ASN A 437 27.83 -8.55 13.26
CA ASN A 437 28.84 -8.78 12.21
C ASN A 437 29.07 -7.60 11.24
N ARG A 438 28.33 -6.50 11.34
CA ARG A 438 28.40 -5.31 10.48
C ARG A 438 28.39 -4.04 11.31
N GLU A 439 29.14 -3.03 10.88
CA GLU A 439 29.23 -1.75 11.60
C GLU A 439 27.86 -1.03 11.61
N TYR A 440 27.12 -1.10 10.51
CA TYR A 440 25.76 -0.54 10.43
C TYR A 440 24.80 -1.13 11.48
N PHE A 441 24.85 -2.44 11.75
CA PHE A 441 23.97 -3.06 12.75
C PHE A 441 24.19 -2.51 14.15
N ARG A 442 25.41 -2.05 14.47
CA ARG A 442 25.70 -1.34 15.70
C ARG A 442 25.08 0.05 15.67
N SER A 443 25.41 0.87 14.67
CA SER A 443 24.86 2.22 14.48
C SER A 443 23.32 2.25 14.52
N PHE A 444 22.66 1.34 13.81
CA PHE A 444 21.20 1.21 13.81
C PHE A 444 20.64 0.93 15.21
N LEU A 445 21.22 -0.04 15.95
CA LEU A 445 20.77 -0.34 17.31
C LEU A 445 21.08 0.82 18.27
N ASP A 446 22.22 1.50 18.13
CA ASP A 446 22.57 2.65 18.96
C ASP A 446 21.59 3.82 18.73
N VAL A 447 21.24 4.13 17.48
CA VAL A 447 20.24 5.17 17.11
C VAL A 447 18.83 4.81 17.61
N ILE A 448 18.35 3.58 17.32
CA ILE A 448 17.00 3.16 17.73
C ILE A 448 16.86 3.11 19.27
N ASN A 449 17.89 2.68 20.00
CA ASN A 449 17.90 2.65 21.47
C ASN A 449 18.18 4.01 22.12
N SER A 450 18.53 5.06 21.36
CA SER A 450 18.79 6.38 21.92
C SER A 450 17.58 6.87 22.72
N GLN A 451 17.87 7.40 23.92
CA GLN A 451 16.88 8.05 24.78
C GLN A 451 16.52 9.44 24.25
N GLU A 452 17.41 10.04 23.45
CA GLU A 452 17.15 11.26 22.71
C GLU A 452 16.23 10.97 21.53
N HIS A 453 15.37 11.93 21.19
CA HIS A 453 14.33 11.81 20.16
C HIS A 453 13.47 10.53 20.30
N THR A 454 13.30 10.05 21.53
CA THR A 454 12.20 9.15 21.90
C THR A 454 10.88 9.76 21.44
N GLY A 455 10.01 8.92 20.87
CA GLY A 455 8.71 9.36 20.38
C GLY A 455 7.82 9.87 21.51
N LYS A 456 6.59 10.26 21.19
CA LYS A 456 5.55 10.42 22.23
C LYS A 456 5.37 9.11 23.02
N PHE A 457 5.66 7.97 22.37
CA PHE A 457 5.37 6.64 22.87
C PHE A 457 6.65 5.83 23.21
N ASN A 458 6.64 5.16 24.37
CA ASN A 458 7.63 4.16 24.81
C ASN A 458 7.06 2.74 24.73
N PHE A 459 7.63 1.97 23.80
CA PHE A 459 7.23 0.62 23.41
C PHE A 459 7.26 -0.42 24.53
N THR A 460 7.98 -0.16 25.64
CA THR A 460 8.02 -1.08 26.80
C THR A 460 7.01 -0.77 27.89
N THR A 461 6.35 0.40 27.87
CA THR A 461 5.57 0.89 29.03
C THR A 461 4.13 1.33 28.75
N GLU A 462 3.70 1.48 27.49
CA GLU A 462 2.37 2.07 27.19
C GLU A 462 1.29 1.08 26.74
N PHE A 463 1.67 -0.14 26.39
CA PHE A 463 0.74 -1.22 26.09
C PHE A 463 0.59 -2.30 27.21
N PRO A 464 0.94 -2.09 28.50
CA PRO A 464 0.91 -3.15 29.53
C PRO A 464 -0.51 -3.57 29.94
N HIS A 465 -1.53 -2.89 29.40
CA HIS A 465 -2.96 -3.10 29.70
C HIS A 465 -3.80 -3.37 28.45
N TYR A 466 -3.16 -3.60 27.29
CA TYR A 466 -3.86 -4.10 26.11
C TYR A 466 -4.48 -5.45 26.46
N LYS A 467 -5.82 -5.52 26.38
CA LYS A 467 -6.56 -6.75 26.65
C LYS A 467 -7.33 -7.15 25.41
N GLU A 468 -6.95 -8.29 24.87
CA GLU A 468 -7.72 -9.02 23.87
C GLU A 468 -9.00 -9.55 24.54
N VAL A 469 -10.13 -9.03 24.10
CA VAL A 469 -11.47 -9.41 24.56
C VAL A 469 -12.30 -9.66 23.32
N LEU A 470 -12.83 -10.87 23.19
CA LEU A 470 -13.84 -11.17 22.16
C LEU A 470 -15.23 -11.00 22.76
N TYR A 471 -16.10 -10.33 22.04
CA TYR A 471 -17.52 -10.14 22.35
C TYR A 471 -18.33 -11.15 21.55
N LYS A 472 -18.77 -12.22 22.22
CA LYS A 472 -19.60 -13.28 21.62
C LYS A 472 -20.91 -13.41 22.41
N PRO A 473 -22.08 -13.29 21.76
CA PRO A 473 -23.38 -13.45 22.41
C PRO A 473 -23.68 -14.93 22.72
N ASP A 474 -24.46 -15.20 23.77
CA ASP A 474 -25.05 -16.53 24.00
C ASP A 474 -26.52 -16.52 23.54
N PHE A 475 -26.82 -17.33 22.52
CA PHE A 475 -28.16 -17.46 21.95
C PHE A 475 -28.95 -18.67 22.49
N LYS A 476 -28.45 -19.38 23.51
CA LYS A 476 -29.18 -20.52 24.10
C LYS A 476 -30.60 -20.13 24.53
N GLY A 477 -31.58 -20.91 24.09
CA GLY A 477 -32.99 -20.72 24.41
C GLY A 477 -33.70 -19.64 23.57
N ARG A 478 -33.05 -19.06 22.56
CA ARG A 478 -33.70 -18.23 21.54
C ARG A 478 -34.04 -19.06 20.30
N GLU A 479 -35.13 -18.70 19.64
CA GLU A 479 -35.43 -19.16 18.28
C GLU A 479 -34.69 -18.26 17.30
N LEU A 480 -33.88 -18.85 16.42
CA LEU A 480 -33.07 -18.11 15.44
C LEU A 480 -33.85 -17.94 14.14
N GLY A 481 -33.71 -16.75 13.54
CA GLY A 481 -34.37 -16.40 12.29
C GLY A 481 -33.74 -17.06 11.06
N LYS A 482 -33.97 -16.46 9.88
CA LYS A 482 -33.47 -17.00 8.61
C LYS A 482 -31.94 -17.09 8.65
N ASN A 483 -31.38 -18.27 8.37
CA ASN A 483 -29.94 -18.43 8.22
C ASN A 483 -29.46 -17.68 6.97
N VAL A 484 -28.52 -16.75 7.14
CA VAL A 484 -27.96 -15.94 6.05
C VAL A 484 -26.44 -16.09 6.03
N VAL A 485 -25.88 -16.28 4.85
CA VAL A 485 -24.45 -16.06 4.57
C VAL A 485 -24.37 -14.79 3.73
N PHE A 486 -23.54 -13.84 4.14
CA PHE A 486 -23.38 -12.57 3.44
C PHE A 486 -22.07 -12.60 2.65
N ASP A 487 -22.15 -12.63 1.32
CA ASP A 487 -21.00 -12.49 0.43
C ASP A 487 -20.87 -11.00 0.06
N MET A 488 -19.66 -10.45 0.13
CA MET A 488 -19.38 -9.03 -0.06
C MET A 488 -18.03 -8.79 -0.74
N ASP A 489 -17.96 -7.78 -1.61
CA ASP A 489 -16.70 -7.36 -2.26
C ASP A 489 -15.98 -6.22 -1.50
N MET A 490 -16.48 -5.91 -0.31
CA MET A 490 -15.99 -4.88 0.62
C MET A 490 -16.15 -3.43 0.11
N SER A 491 -17.11 -3.17 -0.79
CA SER A 491 -17.52 -1.80 -1.10
C SER A 491 -18.16 -1.11 0.11
N ALA A 492 -18.26 0.22 0.06
CA ALA A 492 -18.96 0.99 1.10
C ALA A 492 -20.46 0.64 1.22
N GLY A 493 -21.09 0.10 0.17
CA GLY A 493 -22.47 -0.37 0.21
C GLY A 493 -22.61 -1.67 1.01
N ASP A 494 -21.68 -2.62 0.84
CA ASP A 494 -21.64 -3.86 1.60
C ASP A 494 -21.48 -3.62 3.10
N PHE A 495 -20.61 -2.68 3.49
CA PHE A 495 -20.45 -2.32 4.90
C PHE A 495 -21.76 -1.75 5.47
N LEU A 496 -22.48 -0.89 4.75
CA LEU A 496 -23.79 -0.38 5.18
C LEU A 496 -24.87 -1.47 5.25
N ALA A 497 -24.86 -2.42 4.30
CA ALA A 497 -25.74 -3.59 4.33
C ALA A 497 -25.42 -4.50 5.52
N LEU A 498 -24.15 -4.76 5.80
CA LEU A 498 -23.68 -5.52 6.97
C LEU A 498 -24.04 -4.81 8.28
N PHE A 499 -23.85 -3.49 8.38
CA PHE A 499 -24.31 -2.67 9.50
C PHE A 499 -25.81 -2.88 9.77
N TYR A 500 -26.64 -2.84 8.72
CA TYR A 500 -28.08 -3.10 8.84
C TYR A 500 -28.37 -4.55 9.28
N LEU A 501 -27.69 -5.55 8.71
CA LEU A 501 -27.86 -6.95 9.10
C LEU A 501 -27.47 -7.22 10.56
N LEU A 502 -26.40 -6.60 11.06
CA LEU A 502 -25.95 -6.71 12.46
C LEU A 502 -26.89 -5.96 13.43
N LYS A 503 -27.60 -4.94 12.94
CA LYS A 503 -28.62 -4.18 13.67
C LYS A 503 -29.98 -4.88 13.75
N LEU A 504 -30.21 -5.98 13.04
CA LEU A 504 -31.48 -6.72 13.08
C LEU A 504 -31.55 -7.72 14.24
N PRO A 505 -32.76 -8.02 14.77
CA PRO A 505 -32.93 -9.08 15.75
C PRO A 505 -32.50 -10.43 15.17
N VAL A 506 -31.79 -11.23 15.96
CA VAL A 506 -31.30 -12.57 15.55
C VAL A 506 -32.44 -13.57 15.34
N GLU A 507 -33.60 -13.27 15.91
CA GLU A 507 -34.89 -13.92 15.72
C GLU A 507 -35.48 -13.66 14.31
N VAL A 508 -35.00 -12.62 13.60
CA VAL A 508 -35.40 -12.30 12.21
C VAL A 508 -34.34 -12.79 11.22
N ILE A 509 -33.08 -12.39 11.40
CA ILE A 509 -31.94 -12.79 10.57
C ILE A 509 -30.82 -13.37 11.46
N ASN A 510 -30.48 -14.63 11.21
CA ASN A 510 -29.32 -15.28 11.78
C ASN A 510 -28.15 -15.24 10.78
N LEU A 511 -27.37 -14.16 10.82
CA LEU A 511 -26.14 -14.05 10.02
C LEU A 511 -25.11 -15.08 10.52
N LYS A 512 -24.91 -16.14 9.72
CA LYS A 512 -24.13 -17.34 10.03
C LYS A 512 -22.65 -17.21 9.69
N ALA A 513 -22.33 -16.45 8.64
CA ALA A 513 -20.98 -16.25 8.14
C ALA A 513 -20.93 -15.04 7.19
N ILE A 514 -19.73 -14.50 7.01
CA ILE A 514 -19.41 -13.53 5.97
C ILE A 514 -18.38 -14.17 5.03
N LEU A 515 -18.62 -14.07 3.72
CA LEU A 515 -17.63 -14.35 2.70
C LEU A 515 -17.14 -13.03 2.11
N VAL A 516 -15.83 -12.91 1.92
CA VAL A 516 -15.18 -11.71 1.40
C VAL A 516 -14.58 -12.05 0.04
N THR A 517 -14.97 -11.31 -1.00
CA THR A 517 -14.47 -11.48 -2.37
C THR A 517 -13.51 -10.33 -2.72
N PRO A 518 -12.18 -10.50 -2.56
CA PRO A 518 -11.20 -9.41 -2.67
C PRO A 518 -10.80 -9.06 -4.12
N THR A 519 -11.61 -9.46 -5.09
CA THR A 519 -11.41 -9.19 -6.53
C THR A 519 -12.33 -8.06 -7.06
N GLY A 520 -13.16 -7.49 -6.20
CA GLY A 520 -14.05 -6.37 -6.48
C GLY A 520 -13.51 -5.02 -5.99
N TRP A 521 -14.38 -4.21 -5.37
CA TRP A 521 -14.11 -2.79 -5.09
C TRP A 521 -12.99 -2.47 -4.09
N ALA A 522 -12.56 -3.40 -3.23
CA ALA A 522 -11.48 -3.17 -2.28
C ALA A 522 -10.45 -4.32 -2.26
N ASN A 523 -9.22 -3.99 -1.86
CA ASN A 523 -8.14 -4.97 -1.73
C ASN A 523 -8.40 -5.93 -0.56
N ALA A 524 -7.79 -7.12 -0.62
CA ALA A 524 -7.91 -8.18 0.40
C ALA A 524 -7.66 -7.69 1.84
N ALA A 525 -6.76 -6.72 2.04
CA ALA A 525 -6.44 -6.16 3.34
C ALA A 525 -7.60 -5.40 4.00
N THR A 526 -8.65 -5.04 3.26
CA THR A 526 -9.87 -4.40 3.78
C THR A 526 -10.68 -5.36 4.68
N ILE A 527 -10.39 -6.66 4.67
CA ILE A 527 -10.98 -7.64 5.60
C ILE A 527 -10.79 -7.26 7.07
N ASP A 528 -9.71 -6.55 7.39
CA ASP A 528 -9.45 -6.02 8.74
C ASP A 528 -10.59 -5.12 9.25
N VAL A 529 -11.26 -4.42 8.34
CA VAL A 529 -12.38 -3.50 8.64
C VAL A 529 -13.67 -4.28 8.91
N VAL A 530 -13.84 -5.46 8.30
CA VAL A 530 -14.96 -6.38 8.59
C VAL A 530 -14.87 -6.89 10.02
N TYR A 531 -13.67 -7.33 10.46
CA TYR A 531 -13.44 -7.74 11.84
C TYR A 531 -13.66 -6.60 12.84
N ASP A 532 -13.15 -5.40 12.54
CA ASP A 532 -13.30 -4.23 13.40
C ASP A 532 -14.79 -3.82 13.54
N LEU A 533 -15.60 -3.96 12.49
CA LEU A 533 -17.06 -3.78 12.54
C LEU A 533 -17.78 -4.87 13.35
N LEU A 534 -17.43 -6.15 13.16
CA LEU A 534 -18.00 -7.25 13.95
C LEU A 534 -17.72 -7.06 15.45
N HIS A 535 -16.48 -6.67 15.78
CA HIS A 535 -16.05 -6.39 17.13
C HIS A 535 -16.81 -5.20 17.75
N MET A 536 -16.98 -4.12 16.98
CA MET A 536 -17.79 -2.96 17.35
C MET A 536 -19.24 -3.36 17.71
N MET A 537 -19.84 -4.23 16.90
CA MET A 537 -21.22 -4.73 17.08
C MET A 537 -21.34 -5.89 18.07
N GLY A 538 -20.24 -6.35 18.68
CA GLY A 538 -20.24 -7.46 19.64
C GLY A 538 -20.58 -8.82 19.01
N ARG A 539 -20.16 -9.04 17.77
CA ARG A 539 -20.46 -10.23 16.94
C ARG A 539 -19.18 -10.97 16.49
N ASP A 540 -18.20 -11.10 17.39
CA ASP A 540 -16.98 -11.89 17.17
C ASP A 540 -17.25 -13.41 17.07
N ASP A 541 -18.52 -13.83 17.13
CA ASP A 541 -18.98 -15.19 16.85
C ASP A 541 -19.12 -15.50 15.35
N ILE A 542 -19.24 -14.49 14.49
CA ILE A 542 -19.44 -14.67 13.05
C ILE A 542 -18.10 -15.01 12.37
N PRO A 543 -17.94 -16.18 11.72
CA PRO A 543 -16.76 -16.48 10.92
C PRO A 543 -16.72 -15.64 9.64
N VAL A 544 -15.53 -15.16 9.29
CA VAL A 544 -15.25 -14.43 8.04
C VAL A 544 -14.28 -15.26 7.21
N GLY A 545 -14.67 -15.61 5.98
CA GLY A 545 -13.85 -16.37 5.05
C GLY A 545 -13.37 -15.50 3.89
N LEU A 546 -12.07 -15.48 3.60
CA LEU A 546 -11.47 -14.73 2.50
C LEU A 546 -11.44 -15.58 1.23
N GLY A 547 -11.97 -15.03 0.13
CA GLY A 547 -11.90 -15.62 -1.20
C GLY A 547 -10.52 -15.48 -1.84
N ASP A 548 -10.35 -16.03 -3.03
CA ASP A 548 -9.10 -15.90 -3.79
C ASP A 548 -8.88 -14.45 -4.25
N VAL A 549 -7.63 -14.03 -4.33
CA VAL A 549 -7.20 -12.66 -4.71
C VAL A 549 -7.16 -12.44 -6.23
N PHE A 550 -7.40 -13.49 -7.01
CA PHE A 550 -7.55 -13.47 -8.46
C PHE A 550 -8.88 -14.10 -8.85
N ALA A 551 -9.53 -13.59 -9.92
CA ALA A 551 -10.67 -14.31 -10.49
C ALA A 551 -10.19 -15.56 -11.23
N LEU A 552 -11.13 -16.48 -11.51
CA LEU A 552 -10.83 -17.75 -12.16
C LEU A 552 -10.01 -17.55 -13.45
N ASN A 553 -8.89 -18.27 -13.53
CA ASN A 553 -7.89 -18.25 -14.61
C ASN A 553 -7.06 -16.96 -14.77
N GLN A 554 -7.02 -16.06 -13.78
CA GLN A 554 -6.08 -14.90 -13.79
C GLN A 554 -4.74 -15.17 -13.05
N SER A 555 -4.69 -16.16 -12.14
CA SER A 555 -3.47 -16.54 -11.42
C SER A 555 -2.42 -17.17 -12.34
N ASP A 556 -1.14 -16.89 -12.12
CA ASP A 556 -0.05 -17.54 -12.86
C ASP A 556 0.02 -19.05 -12.56
N LEU A 557 0.27 -19.85 -13.61
CA LEU A 557 0.28 -21.31 -13.54
C LEU A 557 1.47 -21.90 -12.77
N ILE A 558 2.55 -21.12 -12.56
CA ILE A 558 3.77 -21.55 -11.89
C ILE A 558 3.83 -21.00 -10.46
N PHE A 559 3.35 -19.77 -10.24
CA PHE A 559 3.34 -19.10 -8.95
C PHE A 559 1.97 -18.43 -8.68
N PRO A 560 0.96 -19.16 -8.19
CA PRO A 560 -0.43 -18.66 -8.11
C PRO A 560 -0.67 -17.43 -7.22
N ALA A 561 0.31 -17.03 -6.40
CA ALA A 561 0.22 -15.80 -5.60
C ALA A 561 0.41 -14.51 -6.42
N VAL A 562 0.80 -14.62 -7.69
CA VAL A 562 0.75 -13.54 -8.70
C VAL A 562 -0.18 -13.90 -9.85
N GLY A 563 -0.53 -12.92 -10.68
CA GLY A 563 -1.48 -13.08 -11.78
C GLY A 563 -1.68 -11.78 -12.57
N ASP A 564 -2.60 -11.82 -13.52
CA ASP A 564 -2.99 -10.64 -14.30
C ASP A 564 -3.99 -9.73 -13.55
N CYS A 565 -4.15 -8.49 -14.04
CA CYS A 565 -5.10 -7.50 -13.53
C CYS A 565 -6.23 -7.19 -14.53
N LYS A 566 -6.64 -8.17 -15.35
CA LYS A 566 -7.66 -8.02 -16.40
C LYS A 566 -8.92 -7.31 -15.90
N TYR A 567 -9.45 -7.68 -14.74
CA TYR A 567 -10.63 -7.03 -14.15
C TYR A 567 -10.30 -5.87 -13.20
N SER A 568 -9.28 -6.01 -12.35
CA SER A 568 -8.91 -4.97 -11.36
C SER A 568 -8.42 -3.67 -11.99
N ARG A 569 -7.90 -3.69 -13.23
CA ARG A 569 -7.53 -2.48 -13.99
C ARG A 569 -8.70 -1.52 -14.28
N ALA A 570 -9.95 -1.99 -14.15
CA ALA A 570 -11.14 -1.16 -14.31
C ALA A 570 -11.37 -0.21 -13.11
N ILE A 571 -10.77 -0.51 -11.95
CA ILE A 571 -10.93 0.25 -10.71
C ILE A 571 -9.77 1.27 -10.60
N PRO A 572 -10.05 2.56 -10.38
CA PRO A 572 -9.00 3.56 -10.13
C PRO A 572 -8.21 3.24 -8.86
N TYR A 573 -6.88 3.45 -8.85
CA TYR A 573 -6.09 3.35 -7.61
C TYR A 573 -6.19 4.57 -6.69
N GLY A 574 -6.52 5.74 -7.24
CA GLY A 574 -6.73 6.98 -6.51
C GLY A 574 -8.15 7.14 -5.95
N SER A 575 -8.58 8.39 -5.77
CA SER A 575 -9.91 8.73 -5.26
C SER A 575 -11.04 8.26 -6.18
N GLY A 576 -12.14 7.83 -5.59
CA GLY A 576 -13.23 7.14 -6.28
C GLY A 576 -12.96 5.66 -6.60
N GLY A 577 -11.83 5.10 -6.15
CA GLY A 577 -11.49 3.68 -6.25
C GLY A 577 -10.75 3.18 -5.01
N PHE A 578 -9.71 2.35 -5.17
CA PHE A 578 -9.07 1.58 -4.09
C PHE A 578 -8.67 2.42 -2.86
N LEU A 579 -8.10 3.62 -3.03
CA LEU A 579 -7.75 4.50 -1.90
C LEU A 579 -8.97 4.86 -1.02
N ASP A 580 -10.13 5.08 -1.63
CA ASP A 580 -11.34 5.44 -0.91
C ASP A 580 -12.07 4.20 -0.35
N SER A 581 -12.11 3.07 -1.07
CA SER A 581 -12.73 1.84 -0.57
C SER A 581 -11.92 1.17 0.54
N ASP A 582 -10.60 0.98 0.37
CA ASP A 582 -9.71 0.36 1.36
C ASP A 582 -9.69 1.09 2.72
N THR A 583 -10.05 2.38 2.72
CA THR A 583 -10.11 3.21 3.95
C THR A 583 -11.52 3.44 4.46
N LEU A 584 -12.55 2.99 3.73
CA LEU A 584 -13.94 3.44 3.85
C LEU A 584 -14.04 4.96 3.99
N TYR A 585 -13.42 5.69 3.05
CA TYR A 585 -13.36 7.16 3.03
C TYR A 585 -12.76 7.76 4.32
N GLY A 586 -11.91 6.99 5.02
CA GLY A 586 -11.29 7.32 6.30
C GLY A 586 -11.99 6.78 7.56
N LEU A 587 -13.17 6.14 7.43
CA LEU A 587 -13.94 5.58 8.54
C LEU A 587 -13.24 4.41 9.24
N ALA A 588 -12.40 3.65 8.53
CA ALA A 588 -11.64 2.51 9.08
C ALA A 588 -10.68 2.88 10.25
N ARG A 589 -10.50 4.17 10.57
CA ARG A 589 -9.75 4.66 11.73
C ARG A 589 -10.61 5.03 12.94
N ASP A 590 -11.92 5.15 12.78
CA ASP A 590 -12.82 5.42 13.91
C ASP A 590 -13.30 4.12 14.57
N LEU A 591 -13.35 3.01 13.82
CA LEU A 591 -13.75 1.69 14.31
C LEU A 591 -12.78 1.14 15.39
N PRO A 592 -13.29 0.43 16.42
CA PRO A 592 -12.44 -0.25 17.39
C PRO A 592 -11.69 -1.41 16.74
N ARG A 593 -10.47 -1.70 17.22
CA ARG A 593 -9.68 -2.82 16.69
C ARG A 593 -10.17 -4.13 17.26
N SER A 594 -10.58 -5.07 16.41
CA SER A 594 -10.75 -6.46 16.81
C SER A 594 -9.42 -7.01 17.33
N PRO A 595 -9.40 -7.83 18.40
CA PRO A 595 -8.34 -8.81 18.59
C PRO A 595 -8.18 -9.60 17.29
N GLY A 596 -6.96 -9.72 16.78
CA GLY A 596 -6.73 -10.24 15.44
C GLY A 596 -7.32 -11.64 15.25
N ALA A 597 -7.96 -11.88 14.10
CA ALA A 597 -8.51 -13.20 13.77
C ALA A 597 -7.42 -14.25 13.47
N GLU A 598 -6.15 -13.84 13.36
CA GLU A 598 -5.06 -14.66 12.85
C GLU A 598 -4.03 -15.00 13.94
N ASN A 599 -4.17 -16.20 14.54
CA ASN A 599 -3.36 -16.65 15.68
C ASN A 599 -1.95 -17.17 15.34
N SER A 600 -1.54 -17.19 14.06
CA SER A 600 -0.24 -17.75 13.63
C SER A 600 0.99 -17.20 14.35
N VAL A 601 0.91 -15.98 14.88
CA VAL A 601 2.10 -15.27 15.37
C VAL A 601 2.52 -15.62 16.80
N GLU A 602 1.63 -16.23 17.61
CA GLU A 602 2.06 -16.75 18.92
C GLU A 602 2.99 -17.98 18.75
N PHE A 603 2.66 -18.87 17.81
CA PHE A 603 3.34 -20.16 17.65
C PHE A 603 4.52 -20.14 16.67
N GLY A 604 4.62 -19.12 15.81
CA GLY A 604 5.69 -19.05 14.80
C GLY A 604 5.61 -20.17 13.77
N ALA A 605 4.41 -20.70 13.55
CA ALA A 605 4.16 -21.72 12.54
C ALA A 605 4.40 -21.15 11.13
N PRO A 606 5.00 -21.92 10.21
CA PRO A 606 4.82 -21.66 8.79
C PRO A 606 3.31 -21.67 8.49
N ARG A 607 2.87 -20.80 7.58
CA ARG A 607 1.47 -20.77 7.13
C ARG A 607 1.24 -21.75 5.97
N ASP A 608 1.76 -22.96 6.12
CA ASP A 608 1.43 -24.09 5.28
C ASP A 608 0.26 -24.88 5.89
N THR A 609 -0.16 -25.92 5.16
CA THR A 609 -1.49 -26.55 5.26
C THR A 609 -1.78 -27.30 6.55
N ASP A 610 -0.81 -27.42 7.46
CA ASP A 610 -0.87 -28.33 8.59
C ASP A 610 -1.54 -27.70 9.84
N HIS A 611 -1.72 -26.36 9.83
CA HIS A 611 -2.36 -25.58 10.90
C HIS A 611 -3.36 -24.53 10.37
N PRO A 612 -4.49 -24.94 9.76
CA PRO A 612 -5.49 -24.02 9.20
C PRO A 612 -6.12 -23.09 10.25
N GLU A 613 -6.12 -23.47 11.54
CA GLU A 613 -6.61 -22.67 12.67
C GLU A 613 -5.77 -21.42 12.99
N LEU A 614 -4.60 -21.28 12.36
CA LEU A 614 -3.63 -20.21 12.61
C LEU A 614 -3.59 -19.13 11.52
N ARG A 615 -4.18 -19.37 10.35
CA ARG A 615 -4.24 -18.43 9.22
C ARG A 615 -5.64 -17.85 9.04
N GLN A 616 -5.76 -16.80 8.24
CA GLN A 616 -7.06 -16.36 7.71
C GLN A 616 -7.84 -17.56 7.10
N PRO A 617 -9.07 -17.85 7.55
CA PRO A 617 -9.92 -18.87 6.94
C PRO A 617 -10.29 -18.53 5.49
N LEU A 618 -10.38 -19.54 4.63
CA LEU A 618 -10.82 -19.38 3.25
C LEU A 618 -12.35 -19.35 3.15
N ALA A 619 -12.89 -18.61 2.18
CA ALA A 619 -14.33 -18.52 1.94
C ALA A 619 -14.99 -19.90 1.75
N LEU A 620 -14.33 -20.81 1.02
CA LEU A 620 -14.84 -22.16 0.79
C LEU A 620 -14.86 -23.02 2.07
N GLU A 621 -13.86 -22.88 2.96
CA GLU A 621 -13.81 -23.61 4.23
C GLU A 621 -14.94 -23.17 5.17
N ILE A 622 -15.21 -21.86 5.22
CA ILE A 622 -16.33 -21.31 5.97
C ILE A 622 -17.67 -21.76 5.36
N TRP A 623 -17.79 -21.76 4.04
CA TRP A 623 -18.99 -22.24 3.35
C TRP A 623 -19.29 -23.72 3.65
N GLU A 624 -18.30 -24.61 3.52
CA GLU A 624 -18.44 -26.04 3.84
C GLU A 624 -18.81 -26.26 5.32
N SER A 625 -18.19 -25.51 6.23
CA SER A 625 -18.51 -25.53 7.66
C SER A 625 -19.97 -25.12 7.93
N VAL A 626 -20.43 -24.01 7.31
CA VAL A 626 -21.82 -23.54 7.45
C VAL A 626 -22.79 -24.58 6.90
N ILE A 627 -22.59 -25.10 5.68
CA ILE A 627 -23.47 -26.10 5.07
C ILE A 627 -23.54 -27.36 5.92
N THR A 628 -22.43 -27.83 6.48
CA THR A 628 -22.37 -29.00 7.37
C THR A 628 -23.11 -28.77 8.70
N SER A 629 -23.24 -27.52 9.14
CA SER A 629 -23.99 -27.13 10.35
C SER A 629 -25.51 -27.03 10.16
N LEU A 630 -26.02 -27.11 8.93
CA LEU A 630 -27.45 -26.98 8.63
C LEU A 630 -28.17 -28.34 8.70
N GLU A 631 -29.33 -28.36 9.36
CA GLU A 631 -30.20 -29.54 9.38
C GLU A 631 -30.79 -29.85 7.99
N SER A 632 -31.03 -31.14 7.70
CA SER A 632 -31.48 -31.61 6.39
C SER A 632 -32.89 -31.14 6.05
N GLY A 633 -32.97 -29.99 5.37
CA GLY A 633 -34.23 -29.31 5.07
C GLY A 633 -34.12 -27.79 5.01
N SER A 634 -33.05 -27.21 5.58
CA SER A 634 -32.72 -25.79 5.43
C SER A 634 -32.31 -25.48 3.98
N LYS A 635 -33.26 -25.09 3.13
CA LYS A 635 -33.08 -25.02 1.67
C LYS A 635 -32.97 -23.63 1.05
N ASP A 636 -33.29 -22.59 1.80
CA ASP A 636 -33.36 -21.23 1.27
C ASP A 636 -32.08 -20.45 1.61
N ILE A 637 -31.07 -20.56 0.75
CA ILE A 637 -29.88 -19.71 0.76
C ILE A 637 -30.18 -18.48 -0.11
N PHE A 638 -30.04 -17.29 0.47
CA PHE A 638 -30.23 -16.01 -0.23
C PHE A 638 -28.87 -15.37 -0.51
N ILE A 639 -28.59 -15.09 -1.79
CA ILE A 639 -27.44 -14.31 -2.25
C ILE A 639 -27.93 -12.90 -2.61
N VAL A 640 -27.18 -11.86 -2.25
CA VAL A 640 -27.58 -10.45 -2.36
C VAL A 640 -26.49 -9.64 -3.07
N GLY A 641 -26.82 -8.89 -4.14
CA GLY A 641 -25.95 -7.84 -4.73
C GLY A 641 -26.24 -7.49 -6.21
N GLY A 642 -26.19 -6.18 -6.59
CA GLY A 642 -26.06 -5.67 -7.99
C GLY A 642 -26.98 -4.52 -8.56
N HIS A 643 -26.97 -4.33 -9.92
CA HIS A 643 -27.84 -3.55 -10.87
C HIS A 643 -28.41 -4.16 -12.24
N ILE A 644 -29.73 -4.37 -12.50
CA ILE A 644 -30.26 -5.04 -13.74
C ILE A 644 -30.68 -3.96 -14.73
N SER A 645 -30.04 -3.95 -15.90
CA SER A 645 -30.44 -3.06 -17.00
C SER A 645 -31.67 -3.57 -17.75
N SER A 646 -32.58 -2.65 -18.09
CA SER A 646 -33.71 -2.87 -19.01
C SER A 646 -33.57 -2.11 -20.33
N ARG A 647 -32.44 -1.43 -20.57
CA ARG A 647 -32.22 -0.55 -21.74
C ARG A 647 -30.90 -0.87 -22.43
N LYS A 648 -30.93 -0.86 -23.77
CA LYS A 648 -29.76 -1.16 -24.64
C LYS A 648 -28.56 -0.21 -24.48
N THR A 649 -28.69 0.88 -23.72
CA THR A 649 -27.63 1.87 -23.47
C THR A 649 -26.81 1.57 -22.22
N ASP A 650 -27.35 0.79 -21.28
CA ASP A 650 -26.81 0.69 -19.92
C ASP A 650 -26.29 -0.75 -19.70
N LYS A 651 -25.00 -0.91 -19.38
CA LYS A 651 -24.31 -2.22 -19.28
C LYS A 651 -23.92 -2.57 -17.81
N GLY A 652 -24.61 -3.56 -17.22
CA GLY A 652 -24.25 -4.28 -15.96
C GLY A 652 -24.73 -3.69 -14.60
N ASN A 653 -24.96 -4.40 -13.47
CA ASN A 653 -24.96 -5.85 -13.07
C ASN A 653 -25.84 -6.25 -11.79
N VAL A 654 -27.16 -6.68 -11.80
CA VAL A 654 -28.22 -7.14 -10.74
C VAL A 654 -29.11 -6.25 -9.69
N ILE A 655 -30.14 -5.39 -10.04
CA ILE A 655 -31.11 -4.47 -9.26
C ILE A 655 -31.19 -2.92 -9.63
N ASN A 656 -32.32 -2.34 -10.11
CA ASN A 656 -32.45 -0.90 -10.51
C ASN A 656 -33.51 -0.10 -9.71
N ILE A 657 -33.18 1.12 -9.22
CA ILE A 657 -34.12 2.14 -8.73
C ILE A 657 -33.90 3.45 -9.52
N PRO A 658 -34.94 4.11 -10.08
CA PRO A 658 -34.79 5.43 -10.69
C PRO A 658 -34.43 6.48 -9.63
N SER A 659 -33.31 7.20 -9.81
CA SER A 659 -32.96 8.31 -8.94
C SER A 659 -33.99 9.42 -9.07
N ASN A 660 -34.56 9.84 -7.94
CA ASN A 660 -35.32 11.07 -7.85
C ASN A 660 -34.40 12.21 -7.35
N GLU A 661 -34.79 13.43 -7.64
CA GLU A 661 -33.99 14.65 -7.39
C GLU A 661 -33.88 15.05 -5.91
N TYR A 662 -34.24 14.17 -4.97
CA TYR A 662 -34.40 14.47 -3.54
C TYR A 662 -33.66 13.52 -2.58
N ALA A 663 -32.90 12.54 -3.09
CA ALA A 663 -32.09 11.63 -2.27
C ALA A 663 -30.76 12.28 -1.78
N GLU A 664 -30.83 13.47 -1.17
CA GLU A 664 -29.68 14.04 -0.46
C GLU A 664 -29.48 13.31 0.88
N LEU A 665 -28.52 12.38 0.92
CA LEU A 665 -27.98 11.80 2.15
C LEU A 665 -27.09 12.84 2.86
N LYS A 666 -27.70 13.96 3.27
CA LYS A 666 -27.03 15.05 3.96
C LYS A 666 -26.72 14.66 5.42
N TYR A 667 -25.42 14.53 5.70
CA TYR A 667 -24.72 14.96 6.94
C TYR A 667 -24.21 13.96 8.01
N ALA A 668 -24.57 12.68 8.04
CA ALA A 668 -24.09 11.75 9.08
C ALA A 668 -22.93 10.86 8.58
N PHE A 669 -21.64 11.14 8.82
CA PHE A 669 -21.02 12.09 9.75
C PHE A 669 -19.90 12.94 9.10
N ALA A 670 -20.12 14.25 9.04
CA ALA A 670 -19.09 15.31 9.13
C ALA A 670 -18.08 15.58 7.97
N LEU A 671 -18.50 15.56 6.70
CA LEU A 671 -17.82 16.35 5.65
C LEU A 671 -18.30 17.83 5.65
N LYS A 672 -17.86 18.62 6.63
CA LYS A 672 -17.97 20.09 6.55
C LYS A 672 -16.82 20.67 5.72
N THR A 673 -17.18 21.49 4.73
CA THR A 673 -16.36 22.27 3.78
C THR A 673 -15.76 21.52 2.57
N ALA A 674 -16.49 21.54 1.45
CA ALA A 674 -15.97 21.49 0.08
C ALA A 674 -16.94 22.28 -0.87
N PRO A 675 -16.46 23.00 -1.91
CA PRO A 675 -17.31 23.78 -2.83
C PRO A 675 -17.89 22.97 -4.00
N ALA A 676 -18.69 23.64 -4.84
CA ALA A 676 -19.64 23.07 -5.82
C ALA A 676 -19.04 22.48 -7.12
N GLU A 677 -17.87 21.82 -7.06
CA GLU A 677 -17.26 21.13 -8.21
C GLU A 677 -17.45 19.60 -8.18
N ALA A 678 -18.16 19.08 -7.18
CA ALA A 678 -18.42 17.64 -6.95
C ALA A 678 -19.39 16.97 -7.95
N TYR A 679 -19.58 17.53 -9.16
CA TYR A 679 -20.60 17.07 -10.12
C TYR A 679 -20.23 15.80 -10.91
N SER A 680 -19.02 15.23 -10.74
CA SER A 680 -18.65 13.93 -11.35
C SER A 680 -18.98 12.71 -10.47
N GLN A 681 -19.38 12.88 -9.21
CA GLN A 681 -19.68 11.77 -8.29
C GLN A 681 -21.04 11.07 -8.53
N ILE A 682 -21.71 11.36 -9.65
CA ILE A 682 -23.12 10.97 -9.89
C ILE A 682 -23.28 9.45 -10.16
N SER A 683 -22.24 8.72 -10.57
CA SER A 683 -22.35 7.25 -10.76
C SER A 683 -22.21 6.45 -9.46
N THR A 684 -21.36 6.88 -8.51
CA THR A 684 -21.02 6.11 -7.30
C THR A 684 -22.23 5.81 -6.41
N TYR A 685 -23.19 6.74 -6.34
CA TYR A 685 -24.42 6.58 -5.55
C TYR A 685 -25.38 5.50 -6.05
N GLY A 686 -25.30 5.09 -7.33
CA GLY A 686 -26.15 4.05 -7.88
C GLY A 686 -25.83 2.65 -7.35
N TYR A 687 -24.55 2.37 -7.07
CA TYR A 687 -24.07 1.07 -6.61
C TYR A 687 -24.45 0.81 -5.14
N ILE A 688 -24.26 1.81 -4.27
CA ILE A 688 -24.49 1.76 -2.82
C ILE A 688 -25.92 1.31 -2.45
N LEU A 689 -26.91 1.55 -3.31
CA LEU A 689 -28.32 1.22 -3.04
C LEU A 689 -28.67 -0.27 -3.23
N GLY A 690 -27.88 -1.04 -4.00
CA GLY A 690 -28.18 -2.42 -4.38
C GLY A 690 -28.10 -3.40 -3.20
N GLU A 691 -26.94 -3.46 -2.53
CA GLU A 691 -26.73 -4.33 -1.36
C GLU A 691 -27.66 -3.98 -0.21
N ILE A 692 -27.81 -2.68 0.09
CA ILE A 692 -28.68 -2.19 1.17
C ILE A 692 -30.14 -2.59 0.90
N LEU A 693 -30.62 -2.41 -0.33
CA LEU A 693 -31.98 -2.82 -0.70
C LEU A 693 -32.18 -4.32 -0.52
N GLY A 694 -31.22 -5.15 -0.95
CA GLY A 694 -31.28 -6.59 -0.78
C GLY A 694 -31.31 -7.02 0.69
N ALA A 695 -30.49 -6.40 1.55
CA ALA A 695 -30.50 -6.63 2.99
C ALA A 695 -31.83 -6.22 3.64
N VAL A 696 -32.38 -5.06 3.28
CA VAL A 696 -33.69 -4.58 3.79
C VAL A 696 -34.81 -5.51 3.34
N ILE A 697 -34.82 -5.98 2.09
CA ILE A 697 -35.83 -6.90 1.56
C ILE A 697 -35.73 -8.31 2.17
N LEU A 698 -34.52 -8.79 2.45
CA LEU A 698 -34.30 -10.10 3.06
C LEU A 698 -34.91 -10.19 4.47
N ALA A 699 -34.86 -9.09 5.22
CA ALA A 699 -35.37 -8.97 6.57
C ALA A 699 -36.81 -8.44 6.67
N GLY A 700 -37.21 -7.56 5.75
CA GLY A 700 -38.47 -6.81 5.81
C GLY A 700 -39.71 -7.60 5.40
N ASP A 701 -40.88 -7.12 5.82
CA ASP A 701 -42.16 -7.63 5.35
C ASP A 701 -42.48 -7.07 3.95
N SER A 702 -42.68 -7.97 3.00
CA SER A 702 -43.18 -7.70 1.65
C SER A 702 -44.44 -6.83 1.59
N LEU A 703 -45.30 -6.86 2.62
CA LEU A 703 -46.51 -6.04 2.72
C LEU A 703 -46.18 -4.58 3.07
N VAL A 704 -45.15 -4.35 3.88
CA VAL A 704 -44.66 -3.01 4.26
C VAL A 704 -43.89 -2.40 3.10
N LEU A 705 -42.95 -3.16 2.51
CA LEU A 705 -42.11 -2.72 1.40
C LEU A 705 -42.83 -2.73 0.03
N LYS A 706 -44.06 -3.28 -0.03
CA LYS A 706 -44.89 -3.46 -1.24
C LYS A 706 -44.14 -4.08 -2.42
N THR A 707 -43.26 -5.04 -2.13
CA THR A 707 -42.37 -5.61 -3.15
C THR A 707 -43.12 -6.47 -4.16
N THR A 708 -42.85 -6.30 -5.45
CA THR A 708 -43.32 -7.22 -6.50
C THR A 708 -42.15 -7.90 -7.19
N TYR A 709 -42.32 -9.19 -7.53
CA TYR A 709 -41.29 -10.00 -8.17
C TYR A 709 -41.79 -10.60 -9.46
N GLY A 710 -40.98 -10.48 -10.51
CA GLY A 710 -41.14 -11.24 -11.74
C GLY A 710 -40.13 -12.38 -11.79
N VAL A 711 -40.52 -13.53 -12.33
CA VAL A 711 -39.51 -14.53 -12.73
C VAL A 711 -38.95 -14.10 -14.09
N ARG A 712 -37.63 -14.17 -14.25
CA ARG A 712 -36.93 -14.03 -15.54
C ARG A 712 -35.87 -15.11 -15.66
N LYS A 713 -35.62 -15.58 -16.88
CA LYS A 713 -34.49 -16.46 -17.17
C LYS A 713 -33.28 -15.63 -17.53
N VAL A 714 -32.26 -15.63 -16.67
CA VAL A 714 -31.07 -14.79 -16.83
C VAL A 714 -29.83 -15.64 -17.12
N GLN A 715 -28.92 -15.07 -17.91
CA GLN A 715 -27.59 -15.59 -18.17
C GLN A 715 -26.57 -14.47 -17.91
N VAL A 716 -25.51 -14.78 -17.18
CA VAL A 716 -24.32 -13.92 -17.06
C VAL A 716 -23.37 -14.25 -18.22
N LEU A 717 -22.87 -13.23 -18.92
CA LEU A 717 -21.86 -13.38 -19.94
C LEU A 717 -20.46 -13.52 -19.30
N ALA A 718 -19.72 -14.52 -19.76
CA ALA A 718 -18.31 -14.74 -19.49
C ALA A 718 -17.66 -15.18 -20.81
N THR A 719 -17.54 -14.25 -21.74
CA THR A 719 -17.04 -14.47 -23.11
C THR A 719 -15.51 -14.39 -23.18
N GLY A 720 -14.87 -13.82 -22.16
CA GLY A 720 -13.46 -13.47 -22.15
C GLY A 720 -13.18 -12.05 -22.64
N MET A 721 -14.19 -11.34 -23.18
CA MET A 721 -14.09 -9.94 -23.59
C MET A 721 -14.62 -9.03 -22.47
N GLU A 722 -13.76 -8.20 -21.88
CA GLU A 722 -14.10 -7.32 -20.74
C GLU A 722 -15.27 -6.36 -20.99
N SER A 723 -15.53 -6.00 -22.25
CA SER A 723 -16.64 -5.12 -22.63
C SER A 723 -18.01 -5.82 -22.68
N GLU A 724 -18.04 -7.13 -22.41
CA GLU A 724 -19.19 -8.03 -22.36
C GLU A 724 -19.22 -8.90 -21.09
N ASP A 725 -18.06 -9.25 -20.53
CA ASP A 725 -17.94 -10.04 -19.29
C ASP A 725 -18.70 -9.37 -18.12
N GLY A 726 -19.43 -10.18 -17.35
CA GLY A 726 -20.32 -9.74 -16.27
C GLY A 726 -21.72 -9.31 -16.72
N GLN A 727 -21.93 -8.97 -18.01
CA GLN A 727 -23.23 -8.52 -18.49
C GLN A 727 -24.32 -9.57 -18.29
N ILE A 728 -25.46 -9.16 -17.75
CA ILE A 728 -26.62 -10.01 -17.50
C ILE A 728 -27.66 -9.82 -18.59
N ASN A 729 -27.97 -10.90 -19.30
CA ASN A 729 -28.95 -10.93 -20.38
C ASN A 729 -30.13 -11.83 -20.01
N ILE A 730 -31.31 -11.52 -20.57
CA ILE A 730 -32.47 -12.40 -20.50
C ILE A 730 -32.36 -13.40 -21.67
N ASP A 731 -32.22 -14.70 -21.35
CA ASP A 731 -32.26 -15.79 -22.33
C ASP A 731 -33.36 -16.77 -21.91
N GLU A 732 -34.52 -16.68 -22.56
CA GLU A 732 -35.68 -17.54 -22.27
C GLU A 732 -35.44 -19.04 -22.59
N ASN A 733 -34.39 -19.38 -23.34
CA ASN A 733 -34.06 -20.75 -23.73
C ASN A 733 -32.99 -21.38 -22.83
N LYS A 734 -31.95 -20.63 -22.47
CA LYS A 734 -30.77 -21.14 -21.72
C LYS A 734 -30.55 -20.51 -20.35
N GLY A 735 -31.21 -19.39 -20.05
CA GLY A 735 -31.05 -18.69 -18.77
C GLY A 735 -31.65 -19.45 -17.59
N SER A 736 -31.06 -19.27 -16.42
CA SER A 736 -31.56 -19.79 -15.15
C SER A 736 -32.71 -18.93 -14.63
N SER A 737 -33.79 -19.57 -14.16
CA SER A 737 -34.94 -18.86 -13.59
C SER A 737 -34.59 -18.19 -12.26
N VAL A 738 -34.59 -16.85 -12.24
CA VAL A 738 -34.34 -16.03 -11.05
C VAL A 738 -35.57 -15.17 -10.74
N LYS A 739 -35.85 -14.96 -9.45
CA LYS A 739 -36.83 -13.98 -8.98
C LYS A 739 -36.18 -12.60 -9.02
N VAL A 740 -36.64 -11.75 -9.92
CA VAL A 740 -36.21 -10.36 -10.08
C VAL A 740 -37.18 -9.46 -9.33
N LEU A 741 -36.67 -8.57 -8.49
CA LEU A 741 -37.44 -7.49 -7.90
C LEU A 741 -37.83 -6.49 -9.01
N GLU A 742 -39.13 -6.28 -9.22
CA GLU A 742 -39.67 -5.37 -10.23
C GLU A 742 -40.14 -4.04 -9.63
N HIS A 743 -40.59 -4.05 -8.36
CA HIS A 743 -41.02 -2.87 -7.63
C HIS A 743 -40.72 -3.01 -6.14
N VAL A 744 -40.45 -1.87 -5.50
CA VAL A 744 -40.39 -1.65 -4.05
C VAL A 744 -40.92 -0.24 -3.80
N ASP A 745 -41.62 -0.02 -2.67
CA ASP A 745 -41.98 1.33 -2.24
C ASP A 745 -40.72 2.02 -1.66
N PRO A 746 -40.19 3.08 -2.32
CA PRO A 746 -38.93 3.68 -1.90
C PRO A 746 -39.05 4.39 -0.55
N LEU A 747 -40.21 4.94 -0.20
CA LEU A 747 -40.41 5.59 1.09
C LEU A 747 -40.40 4.55 2.20
N ALA A 748 -41.15 3.46 2.04
CA ALA A 748 -41.16 2.37 3.01
C ALA A 748 -39.78 1.72 3.16
N TYR A 749 -38.99 1.61 2.08
CA TYR A 749 -37.60 1.16 2.12
C TYR A 749 -36.71 2.09 2.96
N TYR A 750 -36.68 3.40 2.66
CA TYR A 750 -35.85 4.35 3.39
C TYR A 750 -36.28 4.48 4.87
N ASP A 751 -37.58 4.51 5.14
CA ASP A 751 -38.11 4.54 6.51
C ASP A 751 -37.71 3.27 7.28
N THR A 752 -37.84 2.08 6.67
CA THR A 752 -37.43 0.81 7.32
C THR A 752 -35.93 0.80 7.63
N PHE A 753 -35.10 1.20 6.66
CA PHE A 753 -33.64 1.27 6.83
C PHE A 753 -33.23 2.26 7.93
N ALA A 754 -33.74 3.49 7.87
CA ALA A 754 -33.40 4.55 8.82
C ALA A 754 -33.88 4.21 10.25
N ASN A 755 -35.10 3.69 10.40
CA ASN A 755 -35.63 3.27 11.69
C ASN A 755 -34.80 2.13 12.31
N GLN A 756 -34.38 1.14 11.51
CA GLN A 756 -33.58 0.02 12.02
C GLN A 756 -32.18 0.47 12.47
N LEU A 757 -31.52 1.36 11.72
CA LEU A 757 -30.23 1.92 12.14
C LEU A 757 -30.36 2.77 13.42
N GLY A 758 -31.48 3.49 13.57
CA GLY A 758 -31.81 4.27 14.76
C GLY A 758 -32.19 3.45 16.01
N GLU A 759 -32.41 2.14 15.89
CA GLU A 759 -32.83 1.30 17.02
C GLU A 759 -31.69 1.11 18.04
N GLU A 760 -31.93 1.55 19.27
CA GLU A 760 -30.92 1.54 20.35
C GLU A 760 -30.69 0.15 20.96
N LYS A 761 -31.67 -0.78 20.87
CA LYS A 761 -31.59 -2.12 21.49
C LYS A 761 -30.42 -2.99 20.97
N GLN A 762 -29.91 -2.71 19.78
CA GLN A 762 -28.76 -3.39 19.17
C GLN A 762 -27.69 -2.37 18.78
N SER A 763 -27.31 -1.53 19.74
CA SER A 763 -26.18 -0.61 19.61
C SER A 763 -24.84 -1.32 19.72
N ALA A 764 -23.78 -0.65 19.24
CA ALA A 764 -22.40 -1.12 19.40
C ALA A 764 -22.07 -1.40 20.88
N VAL A 765 -21.32 -2.48 21.12
CA VAL A 765 -20.81 -2.83 22.46
C VAL A 765 -19.61 -1.95 22.83
N ILE A 766 -18.93 -1.42 21.82
CA ILE A 766 -17.79 -0.51 21.93
C ILE A 766 -17.80 0.42 20.72
N GLY A 767 -17.99 1.72 20.93
CA GLY A 767 -18.41 2.65 19.87
C GLY A 767 -17.29 3.21 18.99
N SER A 768 -16.03 3.16 19.44
CA SER A 768 -14.88 3.62 18.65
C SER A 768 -13.54 3.14 19.22
N PHE A 769 -12.46 3.29 18.43
CA PHE A 769 -11.09 3.10 18.93
C PHE A 769 -10.73 4.04 20.10
N ASP A 770 -11.25 5.27 20.11
CA ASP A 770 -11.03 6.22 21.21
C ASP A 770 -11.73 5.79 22.51
N GLU A 771 -12.87 5.08 22.43
CA GLU A 771 -13.48 4.42 23.58
C GLU A 771 -12.67 3.20 24.03
N GLN A 772 -12.26 2.35 23.09
CA GLN A 772 -11.43 1.18 23.35
C GLN A 772 -10.10 1.53 24.03
N ARG A 773 -9.38 2.56 23.52
CA ARG A 773 -8.15 3.08 24.13
C ARG A 773 -8.40 3.55 25.55
N ARG A 774 -9.50 4.26 25.82
CA ARG A 774 -9.89 4.67 27.19
C ARG A 774 -10.13 3.46 28.11
N MET A 775 -10.75 2.39 27.60
CA MET A 775 -10.97 1.16 28.37
C MET A 775 -9.67 0.41 28.69
N TRP A 776 -8.72 0.35 27.76
CA TRP A 776 -7.40 -0.26 28.00
C TRP A 776 -6.52 0.58 28.94
N SER A 777 -6.60 1.92 28.89
CA SER A 777 -5.75 2.80 29.71
C SER A 777 -6.12 2.87 31.20
N VAL A 778 -7.20 2.23 31.63
CA VAL A 778 -7.66 2.25 33.05
C VAL A 778 -7.23 0.96 33.76
N PRO A 779 -6.40 1.02 34.81
CA PRO A 779 -6.12 -0.13 35.66
C PRO A 779 -7.41 -0.66 36.29
N ARG A 780 -7.68 -1.96 36.15
CA ARG A 780 -8.78 -2.61 36.88
C ARG A 780 -8.39 -2.70 38.36
N ILE A 781 -9.22 -2.10 39.21
CA ILE A 781 -9.17 -2.17 40.68
C ILE A 781 -9.50 -3.59 41.14
#